data_AF-A0A5C5VTM2-F1
#
_entry.id   AF-A0A5C5VTM2-F1
#
_cell.length_a   1.000
_cell.length_b   1.000
_cell.length_c   1.000
_cell.angle_alpha   90.00
_cell.angle_beta   90.00
_cell.angle_gamma   90.00
#
_symmetry.space_group_name_H-M   'P 1'
#
loop_
_entity.id
_entity.type
_entity.pdbx_description
1 polymer ?
#
loop_
_entity_poly.entity_id
_entity_poly.type
_entity_poly.pdbx_seq_one_letter_code
_entity_poly.pdbx_strand_id
1 'polypeptide(L)'
;MLIEYLMPLKIRCPHCQKVLRAEDDTLGEERRCPACSQTFTVPLPQRVAEERAAVEVGVACPRCAKRLAPGATLCRHCATDLATGRRATLAQRWRLLSIQTRLMLGGAALLLIMAVPVIIQTALTSRRQARSEPTAAATKPAPLVPIEPIVARLFADDAGAQAAADELAAVGPRAAPALAAAMKERLAQAATRPARLTGVSLAIEVLARMGPQAGSDAIVALEACDSVPSLRQSALEARGAAKDERVAAELERVWIDRQQRRIFLERLERLTGSDAARLAQRAARESCERATRALRPLVLDDSLTALDAVVAAYWEAAGWLGNDQGEAFAMAVFELARPPLSVASASGMTFGDESRAELQSARRSLVRVAERAPAATRAAAGLILLVAAPQQKSARERIVQSLIGLLPDCPPADQQRVAWAVVRLSGRSFGDIGAATSLSHVRHEDVRAVLRWAESSGLAKPGPLRSGARSYPPPLRLERRIVPSRRLLEADLLAQLQDWTTLDAALTRWHSERLGFTPRLVELLDPRQRDPNPPALTAAMTLSPESDDPRVRRMLELWADATDQPAWVAALAKTALAAGDFRRGSRDVAWPDGLQLDLQMLAEGRPGYDHFARAVVAGGEAMIKRLKADTSLPIELRRQLLSAVEHDVRRREFGNP
;
A
#
# COMPACT_ATOMS: atom_id res chain seq x y z
N MET A 1 1.93 33.13 37.40
CA MET A 1 1.56 33.18 35.97
C MET A 1 1.21 34.63 35.66
N LEU A 2 2.18 35.42 35.22
CA LEU A 2 1.94 36.75 34.66
C LEU A 2 1.78 36.53 33.15
N ILE A 3 0.57 36.76 32.63
CA ILE A 3 0.31 36.80 31.20
C ILE A 3 0.68 38.21 30.76
N GLU A 4 1.88 38.39 30.22
CA GLU A 4 2.25 39.63 29.54
C GLU A 4 1.39 39.76 28.27
N TYR A 5 0.60 40.82 28.22
CA TYR A 5 -0.18 41.21 27.04
C TYR A 5 0.77 41.73 25.96
N LEU A 6 1.21 40.86 25.05
CA LEU A 6 1.98 41.25 23.87
C LEU A 6 1.03 41.92 22.86
N MET A 7 1.28 43.19 22.55
CA MET A 7 0.48 43.94 21.58
C MET A 7 0.87 43.55 20.14
N PRO A 8 -0.07 43.14 19.28
CA PRO A 8 0.25 42.69 17.93
C PRO A 8 0.85 43.81 17.07
N LEU A 9 1.95 43.52 16.40
CA LEU A 9 2.73 44.46 15.62
C LEU A 9 2.07 44.68 14.24
N LYS A 10 1.89 45.95 13.86
CA LYS A 10 1.30 46.32 12.56
C LYS A 10 2.41 46.48 11.53
N ILE A 11 2.45 45.59 10.54
CA ILE A 11 3.44 45.57 9.46
C ILE A 11 2.75 45.81 8.11
N ARG A 12 3.42 46.46 7.16
CA ARG A 12 2.90 46.62 5.78
C ARG A 12 3.59 45.63 4.86
N CYS A 13 2.82 44.90 4.05
CA CYS A 13 3.40 44.03 3.04
C CYS A 13 4.18 44.88 2.00
N PRO A 14 5.43 44.54 1.67
CA PRO A 14 6.24 45.32 0.72
C PRO A 14 5.69 45.30 -0.71
N HIS A 15 4.84 44.32 -1.05
CA HIS A 15 4.34 44.13 -2.40
C HIS A 15 2.99 44.79 -2.66
N CYS A 16 2.03 44.65 -1.74
CA CYS A 16 0.67 45.18 -1.91
C CYS A 16 0.28 46.26 -0.90
N GLN A 17 1.20 46.63 0.01
CA GLN A 17 1.03 47.64 1.05
C GLN A 17 -0.10 47.40 2.07
N LYS A 18 -0.79 46.26 2.03
CA LYS A 18 -1.81 45.91 3.02
C LYS A 18 -1.19 45.80 4.41
N VAL A 19 -1.84 46.42 5.41
CA VAL A 19 -1.44 46.33 6.82
C VAL A 19 -1.84 44.96 7.37
N LEU A 20 -0.87 44.20 7.85
CA LEU A 20 -1.01 42.89 8.48
C LEU A 20 -0.68 43.02 9.98
N ARG A 21 -1.28 42.16 10.80
CA ARG A 21 -0.91 42.01 12.21
C ARG A 21 -0.02 40.78 12.34
N ALA A 22 1.14 40.95 12.94
CA ALA A 22 2.10 39.89 13.22
C ALA A 22 2.28 39.76 14.74
N GLU A 23 2.43 38.53 15.21
CA GLU A 23 2.82 38.24 16.60
C GLU A 23 4.33 38.43 16.73
N ASP A 24 4.81 38.87 17.91
CA ASP A 24 6.24 39.18 18.12
C ASP A 24 7.16 37.96 17.89
N ASP A 25 6.65 36.75 18.10
CA ASP A 25 7.38 35.50 17.87
C ASP A 25 7.69 35.26 16.38
N THR A 26 7.01 35.99 15.47
CA THR A 26 7.16 35.84 14.01
C THR A 26 8.15 36.83 13.39
N LEU A 27 8.79 37.67 14.20
CA LEU A 27 9.82 38.61 13.76
C LEU A 27 11.02 37.87 13.17
N GLY A 28 11.38 38.16 11.92
CA GLY A 28 12.46 37.50 11.18
C GLY A 28 12.06 36.24 10.41
N GLU A 29 10.81 35.77 10.53
CA GLU A 29 10.30 34.63 9.74
C GLU A 29 9.83 35.08 8.35
N GLU A 30 9.89 34.16 7.38
CA GLU A 30 9.24 34.34 6.08
C GLU A 30 7.74 34.02 6.18
N ARG A 31 6.89 34.99 5.82
CA ARG A 31 5.43 34.85 5.84
C ARG A 31 4.85 35.17 4.47
N ARG A 32 3.76 34.48 4.11
CA ARG A 32 3.03 34.70 2.86
C ARG A 32 1.92 35.72 3.07
N CYS A 33 1.87 36.77 2.26
CA CYS A 33 0.82 37.79 2.37
C CYS A 33 -0.54 37.21 1.94
N PRO A 34 -1.60 37.29 2.78
CA PRO A 34 -2.92 36.76 2.41
C PRO A 34 -3.63 37.55 1.30
N ALA A 35 -3.14 38.74 0.94
CA ALA A 35 -3.76 39.56 -0.11
C ALA A 35 -3.12 39.37 -1.49
N CYS A 36 -1.79 39.24 -1.58
CA CYS A 36 -1.08 39.11 -2.86
C CYS A 36 -0.34 37.77 -3.05
N SER A 37 -0.36 36.90 -2.04
CA SER A 37 0.31 35.58 -2.04
C SER A 37 1.84 35.59 -2.20
N GLN A 38 2.49 36.75 -2.16
CA GLN A 38 3.96 36.85 -2.16
C GLN A 38 4.52 36.69 -0.74
N THR A 39 5.70 36.05 -0.65
CA THR A 39 6.43 35.81 0.60
C THR A 39 7.32 37.00 0.94
N PHE A 40 7.33 37.42 2.20
CA PHE A 40 8.21 38.48 2.69
C PHE A 40 8.68 38.17 4.12
N THR A 41 9.82 38.72 4.51
CA THR A 41 10.37 38.57 5.87
C THR A 41 9.82 39.66 6.78
N VAL A 42 9.33 39.28 7.97
CA VAL A 42 8.87 40.26 8.96
C VAL A 42 10.08 41.03 9.53
N PRO A 43 10.15 42.37 9.41
CA PRO A 43 11.34 43.13 9.78
C PRO A 43 11.56 43.14 11.30
N LEU A 44 12.79 42.86 11.75
CA LEU A 44 13.18 43.00 13.14
C LEU A 44 13.39 44.49 13.49
N PRO A 45 12.88 44.99 14.63
CA PRO A 45 13.22 46.32 15.13
C PRO A 45 14.74 46.43 15.35
N GLN A 46 15.38 47.48 14.82
CA GLN A 46 16.85 47.67 14.84
C GLN A 46 17.47 47.50 16.24
N ARG A 47 16.78 47.88 17.32
CA ARG A 47 17.27 47.70 18.70
C ARG A 47 17.48 46.24 19.10
N VAL A 48 16.63 45.31 18.64
CA VAL A 48 16.75 43.87 18.96
C VAL A 48 17.86 43.22 18.12
N ALA A 49 18.09 43.74 16.91
CA ALA A 49 19.16 43.26 16.03
C ALA A 49 20.56 43.62 16.60
N GLU A 50 20.73 44.82 17.15
CA GLU A 50 21.99 45.25 17.79
C GLU A 50 22.24 44.52 19.13
N GLU A 51 21.20 44.27 19.93
CA GLU A 51 21.33 43.54 21.19
C GLU A 51 21.60 42.04 20.98
N ARG A 52 21.03 41.42 19.93
CA ARG A 52 21.41 40.05 19.52
C ARG A 52 22.82 39.98 18.95
N ALA A 53 23.26 40.98 18.18
CA ALA A 53 24.61 41.02 17.62
C ALA A 53 25.69 41.26 18.69
N ALA A 54 25.39 42.04 19.74
CA ALA A 54 26.31 42.30 20.86
C ALA A 54 26.52 41.08 21.78
N VAL A 55 25.59 40.11 21.79
CA VAL A 55 25.66 38.88 22.61
C VAL A 55 26.43 37.74 21.90
N GLU A 56 26.74 37.86 20.60
CA GLU A 56 27.32 36.76 19.81
C GLU A 56 28.84 36.58 19.86
N VAL A 57 29.60 37.44 20.57
CA VAL A 57 31.05 37.24 20.77
C VAL A 57 31.30 36.30 21.95
N GLY A 58 30.80 35.07 21.85
CA GLY A 58 31.08 34.01 22.81
C GLY A 58 32.48 33.44 22.61
N VAL A 59 33.32 33.46 23.65
CA VAL A 59 34.65 32.80 23.64
C VAL A 59 34.46 31.30 23.39
N ALA A 60 35.14 30.77 22.37
CA ALA A 60 35.13 29.33 22.10
C ALA A 60 35.96 28.58 23.14
N CYS A 61 35.46 27.45 23.61
CA CYS A 61 36.24 26.58 24.49
C CYS A 61 37.52 26.12 23.76
N PRO A 62 38.73 26.29 24.32
CA PRO A 62 39.98 25.94 23.64
C PRO A 62 40.13 24.44 23.35
N ARG A 63 39.31 23.60 23.99
CA ARG A 63 39.39 22.14 23.84
C ARG A 63 38.34 21.54 22.93
N CYS A 64 37.09 22.01 22.98
CA CYS A 64 36.00 21.44 22.20
C CYS A 64 35.41 22.40 21.17
N ALA A 65 35.97 23.61 21.04
CA ALA A 65 35.56 24.66 20.11
C ALA A 65 34.10 25.15 20.22
N LYS A 66 33.33 24.67 21.20
CA LYS A 66 31.96 25.14 21.42
C LYS A 66 31.97 26.55 22.02
N ARG A 67 31.12 27.42 21.49
CA ARG A 67 30.91 28.78 22.01
C ARG A 67 30.34 28.73 23.42
N LEU A 68 30.84 29.60 24.29
CA LEU A 68 30.46 29.68 25.70
C LEU A 68 29.78 31.01 25.98
N ALA A 69 28.89 31.01 26.98
CA ALA A 69 28.28 32.24 27.47
C ALA A 69 29.37 33.18 28.02
N PRO A 70 29.23 34.52 27.85
CA PRO A 70 30.16 35.49 28.43
C PRO A 70 30.31 35.28 29.93
N GLY A 71 31.55 35.27 30.44
CA GLY A 71 31.84 35.07 31.86
C GLY A 71 31.77 33.61 32.37
N ALA A 72 31.54 32.63 31.51
CA ALA A 72 31.66 31.23 31.91
C ALA A 72 33.11 30.91 32.34
N THR A 73 33.31 30.37 33.54
CA THR A 73 34.64 29.92 34.00
C THR A 73 34.94 28.48 33.58
N LEU A 74 33.91 27.72 33.20
CA LEU A 74 34.01 26.29 32.91
C LEU A 74 33.12 25.90 31.73
N CYS A 75 33.67 25.15 30.78
CA CYS A 75 32.93 24.65 29.63
C CYS A 75 31.96 23.54 30.06
N ARG A 76 30.64 23.75 29.96
CA ARG A 76 29.63 22.73 30.30
C ARG A 76 29.71 21.47 29.44
N HIS A 77 30.28 21.53 28.25
CA HIS A 77 30.35 20.39 27.34
C HIS A 77 31.52 19.45 27.59
N CYS A 78 32.73 19.96 27.85
CA CYS A 78 33.90 19.12 28.06
C CYS A 78 34.46 19.20 29.49
N ALA A 79 33.82 20.01 30.34
CA ALA A 79 34.25 20.32 31.70
C ALA A 79 35.70 20.79 31.76
N THR A 80 36.11 21.64 30.82
CA THR A 80 37.43 22.30 30.83
C THR A 80 37.29 23.66 31.49
N ASP A 81 38.15 23.92 32.46
CA ASP A 81 38.31 25.23 33.09
C ASP A 81 39.00 26.17 32.09
N LEU A 82 38.39 27.32 31.82
CA LEU A 82 38.83 28.22 30.76
C LEU A 82 40.03 29.08 31.17
N ALA A 83 40.25 29.27 32.48
CA ALA A 83 41.40 30.00 32.99
C ALA A 83 42.66 29.13 32.96
N THR A 84 42.52 27.84 33.27
CA THR A 84 43.67 26.92 33.41
C THR A 84 43.86 25.96 32.23
N GLY A 85 42.88 25.82 31.34
CA GLY A 85 42.88 24.85 30.24
C GLY A 85 42.81 23.38 30.67
N ARG A 86 42.76 23.10 31.99
CA ARG A 86 42.73 21.75 32.54
C ARG A 86 41.30 21.22 32.62
N ARG A 87 41.15 19.89 32.54
CA ARG A 87 39.85 19.23 32.78
C ARG A 87 39.54 19.29 34.28
N ALA A 88 38.32 19.68 34.61
CA ALA A 88 37.78 19.62 35.96
C ALA A 88 37.86 18.18 36.50
N THR A 89 38.16 18.06 37.80
CA THR A 89 38.27 16.77 38.48
C THR A 89 36.92 16.03 38.49
N LEU A 90 36.93 14.71 38.69
CA LEU A 90 35.71 13.90 38.77
C LEU A 90 34.70 14.45 39.81
N ALA A 91 35.19 14.94 40.95
CA ALA A 91 34.36 15.56 41.97
C ALA A 91 33.68 16.87 41.51
N GLN A 92 34.40 17.73 40.77
CA GLN A 92 33.83 18.95 40.18
C GLN A 92 32.82 18.64 39.07
N ARG A 93 33.09 17.62 38.25
CA ARG A 93 32.15 17.13 37.23
C ARG A 93 30.84 16.63 37.83
N TRP A 94 30.91 15.94 38.98
CA TRP A 94 29.74 15.49 39.72
C TRP A 94 28.89 16.65 40.25
N ARG A 95 29.50 17.78 40.65
CA ARG A 95 28.76 18.97 41.10
C ARG A 95 28.05 19.70 39.96
N LEU A 96 28.53 19.58 38.73
CA LEU A 96 27.92 20.17 37.54
C LEU A 96 26.68 19.42 37.03
N LEU A 97 26.46 18.19 37.49
CA LEU A 97 25.23 17.46 37.21
C LEU A 97 24.04 18.15 37.89
N SER A 98 22.95 18.33 37.15
CA SER A 98 21.73 18.89 37.71
C SER A 98 21.24 18.00 38.87
N ILE A 99 20.52 18.59 39.81
CA ILE A 99 19.98 17.86 40.96
C ILE A 99 19.10 16.69 40.47
N GLN A 100 18.34 16.89 39.39
CA GLN A 100 17.54 15.83 38.76
C GLN A 100 18.41 14.67 38.24
N THR A 101 19.54 14.96 37.58
CA THR A 101 20.44 13.91 37.09
C THR A 101 21.11 13.14 38.23
N ARG A 102 21.43 13.83 39.34
CA ARG A 102 21.95 13.19 40.55
C ARG A 102 20.91 12.27 41.21
N LEU A 103 19.66 12.69 41.29
CA LEU A 103 18.56 11.87 41.80
C LEU A 103 18.28 10.66 40.89
N MET A 104 18.30 10.85 39.57
CA MET A 104 18.15 9.75 38.59
C MET A 104 19.26 8.71 38.71
N LEU A 105 20.53 9.14 38.79
CA LEU A 105 21.67 8.22 38.94
C LEU A 105 21.66 7.50 40.30
N GLY A 106 21.33 8.19 41.38
CA GLY A 106 21.17 7.59 42.71
C GLY A 106 20.01 6.59 42.75
N GLY A 107 18.86 6.95 42.15
CA GLY A 107 17.70 6.07 42.04
C GLY A 107 17.98 4.83 41.19
N ALA A 108 18.66 4.98 40.05
CA ALA A 108 19.06 3.87 39.19
C ALA A 108 20.03 2.91 39.90
N ALA A 109 21.00 3.44 40.67
CA ALA A 109 21.91 2.61 41.45
C ALA A 109 21.18 1.83 42.55
N LEU A 110 20.24 2.47 43.26
CA LEU A 110 19.42 1.81 44.27
C LEU A 110 18.54 0.70 43.66
N LEU A 111 17.91 0.98 42.50
CA LEU A 111 17.07 0.02 41.79
C LEU A 111 17.90 -1.17 41.29
N LEU A 112 19.14 -0.93 40.84
CA LEU A 112 20.06 -2.00 40.43
C LEU A 112 20.49 -2.85 41.62
N ILE A 113 20.79 -2.25 42.78
CA ILE A 113 21.08 -2.97 44.03
C ILE A 113 19.90 -3.84 44.46
N MET A 114 18.67 -3.36 44.31
CA MET A 114 17.44 -4.12 44.64
C MET A 114 17.10 -5.20 43.60
N ALA A 115 17.39 -4.97 42.32
CA ALA A 115 17.07 -5.90 41.24
C ALA A 115 18.03 -7.09 41.16
N VAL A 116 19.32 -6.88 41.46
CA VAL A 116 20.34 -7.94 41.44
C VAL A 116 19.96 -9.18 42.27
N PRO A 117 19.51 -9.09 43.55
CA PRO A 117 19.10 -10.27 44.30
C PRO A 117 17.87 -10.97 43.70
N VAL A 118 16.92 -10.24 43.12
CA VAL A 118 15.74 -10.81 42.43
C VAL A 118 16.15 -11.56 41.15
N ILE A 119 17.08 -11.00 40.38
CA ILE A 119 17.65 -11.64 39.18
C ILE A 119 18.44 -12.89 39.57
N ILE A 120 19.24 -12.83 40.63
CA ILE A 120 19.96 -13.99 41.15
C ILE A 120 18.97 -15.06 41.60
N GLN A 121 17.92 -14.69 42.33
CA GLN A 121 16.91 -15.64 42.82
C GLN A 121 16.13 -16.29 41.67
N THR A 122 15.75 -15.54 40.63
CA THR A 122 15.07 -16.07 39.43
C THR A 122 16.00 -16.93 38.54
N ALA A 123 17.28 -16.58 38.43
CA ALA A 123 18.27 -17.41 37.76
C ALA A 123 18.52 -18.74 38.51
N LEU A 124 18.48 -18.72 39.85
CA LEU A 124 18.63 -19.91 40.67
C LEU A 124 17.37 -20.79 40.63
N THR A 125 16.16 -20.24 40.58
CA THR A 125 14.92 -21.02 40.43
C THR A 125 14.77 -21.63 39.04
N SER A 126 15.09 -20.90 37.98
CA SER A 126 15.10 -21.44 36.60
C SER A 126 16.12 -22.56 36.42
N ARG A 127 17.31 -22.47 37.05
CA ARG A 127 18.27 -23.59 37.08
C ARG A 127 17.78 -24.81 37.85
N ARG A 128 16.97 -24.62 38.91
CA ARG A 128 16.32 -25.74 39.62
C ARG A 128 15.25 -26.39 38.75
N GLN A 129 14.45 -25.60 38.01
CA GLN A 129 13.44 -26.11 37.08
C GLN A 129 14.06 -26.84 35.88
N ALA A 130 15.14 -26.32 35.29
CA ALA A 130 15.87 -26.99 34.21
C ALA A 130 16.57 -28.28 34.65
N ARG A 131 16.88 -28.45 35.95
CA ARG A 131 17.38 -29.71 36.51
C ARG A 131 16.27 -30.72 36.83
N SER A 132 15.03 -30.27 36.94
CA SER A 132 13.86 -31.14 37.11
C SER A 132 13.17 -31.48 35.80
N GLU A 133 13.67 -31.01 34.65
CA GLU A 133 13.25 -31.55 33.36
C GLU A 133 13.63 -33.04 33.35
N PRO A 134 12.64 -33.95 33.37
CA PRO A 134 12.92 -35.38 33.33
C PRO A 134 13.66 -35.61 32.02
N THR A 135 14.88 -36.15 32.14
CA THR A 135 15.63 -36.77 31.04
C THR A 135 14.62 -37.46 30.14
N ALA A 136 14.42 -36.94 28.92
CA ALA A 136 13.37 -37.35 28.00
C ALA A 136 13.40 -38.87 27.89
N ALA A 137 12.52 -39.53 28.65
CA ALA A 137 12.27 -40.94 28.52
C ALA A 137 11.80 -41.10 27.08
N ALA A 138 12.59 -41.82 26.28
CA ALA A 138 12.34 -42.11 24.88
C ALA A 138 10.84 -42.30 24.69
N THR A 139 10.19 -41.28 24.13
CA THR A 139 8.74 -41.22 24.08
C THR A 139 8.33 -42.36 23.16
N LYS A 140 7.73 -43.38 23.75
CA LYS A 140 7.18 -44.53 23.04
C LYS A 140 6.38 -43.96 21.86
N PRO A 141 6.65 -44.38 20.61
CA PRO A 141 6.05 -43.76 19.42
C PRO A 141 4.54 -43.69 19.63
N ALA A 142 3.99 -42.47 19.51
CA ALA A 142 2.57 -42.25 19.68
C ALA A 142 1.81 -43.26 18.80
N PRO A 143 0.74 -43.89 19.32
CA PRO A 143 -0.03 -44.87 18.56
C PRO A 143 -0.43 -44.27 17.21
N LEU A 144 -0.37 -45.10 16.16
CA LEU A 144 -0.76 -44.72 14.80
C LEU A 144 -2.22 -44.29 14.80
N VAL A 145 -2.48 -42.98 14.85
CA VAL A 145 -3.83 -42.44 14.71
C VAL A 145 -4.25 -42.66 13.24
N PRO A 146 -5.41 -43.31 12.98
CA PRO A 146 -5.92 -43.47 11.63
C PRO A 146 -6.30 -42.10 11.06
N ILE A 147 -5.80 -41.76 9.86
CA ILE A 147 -5.90 -40.40 9.28
C ILE A 147 -7.23 -40.24 8.53
N GLU A 148 -7.69 -41.31 7.88
CA GLU A 148 -8.86 -41.35 7.01
C GLU A 148 -10.15 -40.90 7.72
N PRO A 149 -10.45 -41.33 8.97
CA PRO A 149 -11.63 -40.85 9.69
C PRO A 149 -11.57 -39.36 10.03
N ILE A 150 -10.37 -38.80 10.24
CA ILE A 150 -10.19 -37.38 10.53
C ILE A 150 -10.41 -36.55 9.27
N VAL A 151 -9.84 -37.00 8.14
CA VAL A 151 -10.08 -36.38 6.83
C VAL A 151 -11.57 -36.44 6.46
N ALA A 152 -12.25 -37.57 6.67
CA ALA A 152 -13.68 -37.69 6.41
C ALA A 152 -14.50 -36.65 7.21
N ARG A 153 -14.18 -36.45 8.50
CA ARG A 153 -14.81 -35.41 9.35
C ARG A 153 -14.54 -34.00 8.83
N LEU A 154 -13.31 -33.71 8.39
CA LEU A 154 -12.97 -32.40 7.82
C LEU A 154 -13.90 -32.00 6.66
N PHE A 155 -14.31 -32.98 5.86
CA PHE A 155 -15.16 -32.78 4.69
C PHE A 155 -16.64 -33.17 4.92
N ALA A 156 -17.07 -33.39 6.17
CA ALA A 156 -18.45 -33.77 6.48
C ALA A 156 -19.44 -32.57 6.53
N ASP A 157 -18.93 -31.34 6.31
CA ASP A 157 -19.70 -30.07 6.40
C ASP A 157 -20.44 -29.89 7.74
N ASP A 158 -19.83 -30.31 8.84
CA ASP A 158 -20.37 -30.20 10.20
C ASP A 158 -19.54 -29.28 11.11
N ALA A 159 -20.03 -29.05 12.34
CA ALA A 159 -19.33 -28.26 13.35
C ALA A 159 -17.98 -28.87 13.79
N GLY A 160 -17.67 -30.11 13.39
CA GLY A 160 -16.44 -30.83 13.71
C GLY A 160 -15.28 -30.57 12.74
N ALA A 161 -15.51 -29.90 11.60
CA ALA A 161 -14.50 -29.69 10.58
C ALA A 161 -13.24 -28.95 11.10
N GLN A 162 -13.42 -27.93 11.94
CA GLN A 162 -12.29 -27.20 12.53
C GLN A 162 -11.46 -28.08 13.48
N ALA A 163 -12.12 -28.86 14.34
CA ALA A 163 -11.44 -29.78 15.25
C ALA A 163 -10.66 -30.84 14.46
N ALA A 164 -11.23 -31.37 13.38
CA ALA A 164 -10.55 -32.28 12.47
C ALA A 164 -9.33 -31.62 11.79
N ALA A 165 -9.43 -30.34 11.39
CA ALA A 165 -8.32 -29.60 10.82
C ALA A 165 -7.15 -29.46 11.83
N ASP A 166 -7.45 -29.18 13.09
CA ASP A 166 -6.44 -29.07 14.14
C ASP A 166 -5.82 -30.43 14.52
N GLU A 167 -6.62 -31.50 14.53
CA GLU A 167 -6.11 -32.87 14.67
C GLU A 167 -5.16 -33.23 13.50
N LEU A 168 -5.51 -32.92 12.26
CA LEU A 168 -4.66 -33.18 11.08
C LEU A 168 -3.39 -32.34 11.08
N ALA A 169 -3.46 -31.09 11.55
CA ALA A 169 -2.29 -30.26 11.73
C ALA A 169 -1.32 -30.85 12.76
N ALA A 170 -1.84 -31.47 13.83
CA ALA A 170 -1.04 -32.17 14.84
C ALA A 170 -0.40 -33.47 14.31
N VAL A 171 -1.08 -34.18 13.39
CA VAL A 171 -0.51 -35.34 12.68
C VAL A 171 0.66 -34.94 11.78
N GLY A 172 0.63 -33.72 11.24
CA GLY A 172 1.71 -33.15 10.44
C GLY A 172 1.84 -33.80 9.05
N PRO A 173 3.06 -33.92 8.50
CA PRO A 173 3.30 -34.27 7.08
C PRO A 173 2.65 -35.59 6.62
N ARG A 174 2.44 -36.52 7.55
CA ARG A 174 1.80 -37.81 7.28
C ARG A 174 0.36 -37.69 6.79
N ALA A 175 -0.33 -36.60 7.13
CA ALA A 175 -1.70 -36.34 6.69
C ALA A 175 -1.79 -35.77 5.26
N ALA A 176 -0.70 -35.26 4.70
CA ALA A 176 -0.73 -34.51 3.44
C ALA A 176 -1.24 -35.33 2.24
N PRO A 177 -0.83 -36.60 2.02
CA PRO A 177 -1.34 -37.38 0.88
C PRO A 177 -2.85 -37.65 0.96
N ALA A 178 -3.35 -37.98 2.16
CA ALA A 178 -4.78 -38.23 2.38
C ALA A 178 -5.61 -36.96 2.19
N LEU A 179 -5.12 -35.81 2.69
CA LEU A 179 -5.73 -34.50 2.45
C LEU A 179 -5.76 -34.15 0.96
N ALA A 180 -4.65 -34.32 0.26
CA ALA A 180 -4.53 -34.03 -1.17
C ALA A 180 -5.51 -34.86 -2.01
N ALA A 181 -5.62 -36.16 -1.72
CA ALA A 181 -6.57 -37.05 -2.39
C ALA A 181 -8.03 -36.61 -2.15
N ALA A 182 -8.41 -36.35 -0.89
CA ALA A 182 -9.77 -35.92 -0.55
C ALA A 182 -10.12 -34.53 -1.13
N MET A 183 -9.17 -33.60 -1.17
CA MET A 183 -9.35 -32.29 -1.81
C MET A 183 -9.67 -32.43 -3.30
N LYS A 184 -8.91 -33.26 -4.03
CA LYS A 184 -9.14 -33.50 -5.47
C LYS A 184 -10.52 -34.09 -5.73
N GLU A 185 -10.92 -35.08 -4.94
CA GLU A 185 -12.25 -35.69 -5.04
C GLU A 185 -13.36 -34.65 -4.78
N ARG A 186 -13.21 -33.83 -3.75
CA ARG A 186 -14.18 -32.78 -3.41
C ARG A 186 -14.27 -31.68 -4.45
N LEU A 187 -13.15 -31.25 -5.04
CA LEU A 187 -13.15 -30.27 -6.12
C LEU A 187 -13.85 -30.80 -7.38
N ALA A 188 -13.63 -32.08 -7.72
CA ALA A 188 -14.35 -32.72 -8.83
C ALA A 188 -15.87 -32.77 -8.59
N GLN A 189 -16.30 -33.01 -7.34
CA GLN A 189 -17.72 -32.96 -6.98
C GLN A 189 -18.28 -31.53 -6.99
N ALA A 190 -17.50 -30.52 -6.56
CA ALA A 190 -17.94 -29.13 -6.44
C ALA A 190 -18.35 -28.51 -7.78
N ALA A 191 -17.81 -28.98 -8.91
CA ALA A 191 -18.24 -28.60 -10.25
C ALA A 191 -19.76 -28.80 -10.47
N THR A 192 -20.37 -29.75 -9.75
CA THR A 192 -21.81 -30.04 -9.82
C THR A 192 -22.62 -29.41 -8.68
N ARG A 193 -21.96 -29.03 -7.57
CA ARG A 193 -22.60 -28.54 -6.33
C ARG A 193 -21.70 -27.50 -5.63
N PRO A 194 -21.85 -26.20 -5.95
CA PRO A 194 -20.93 -25.15 -5.47
C PRO A 194 -20.98 -24.87 -3.96
N ALA A 195 -21.96 -25.38 -3.22
CA ALA A 195 -22.23 -24.98 -1.82
C ALA A 195 -21.32 -25.62 -0.74
N ARG A 196 -20.21 -26.30 -1.08
CA ARG A 196 -19.45 -27.14 -0.12
C ARG A 196 -17.93 -27.03 -0.23
N LEU A 197 -17.40 -25.83 -0.04
CA LEU A 197 -15.95 -25.57 -0.14
C LEU A 197 -15.26 -25.31 1.21
N THR A 198 -16.00 -25.29 2.33
CA THR A 198 -15.45 -25.03 3.67
C THR A 198 -14.37 -26.03 4.06
N GLY A 199 -14.63 -27.34 3.88
CA GLY A 199 -13.64 -28.39 4.16
C GLY A 199 -12.38 -28.26 3.29
N VAL A 200 -12.52 -27.83 2.03
CA VAL A 200 -11.36 -27.58 1.13
C VAL A 200 -10.55 -26.39 1.63
N SER A 201 -11.20 -25.29 2.04
CA SER A 201 -10.52 -24.13 2.61
C SER A 201 -9.72 -24.49 3.86
N LEU A 202 -10.30 -25.27 4.77
CA LEU A 202 -9.61 -25.74 5.98
C LEU A 202 -8.45 -26.69 5.65
N ALA A 203 -8.62 -27.57 4.67
CA ALA A 203 -7.54 -28.44 4.19
C ALA A 203 -6.35 -27.63 3.63
N ILE A 204 -6.61 -26.55 2.87
CA ILE A 204 -5.57 -25.63 2.39
C ILE A 204 -4.80 -25.02 3.57
N GLU A 205 -5.49 -24.57 4.63
CA GLU A 205 -4.83 -24.02 5.82
C GLU A 205 -3.97 -25.04 6.56
N VAL A 206 -4.42 -26.30 6.63
CA VAL A 206 -3.65 -27.40 7.21
C VAL A 206 -2.38 -27.67 6.39
N LEU A 207 -2.49 -27.74 5.07
CA LEU A 207 -1.32 -27.90 4.17
C LEU A 207 -0.37 -26.70 4.27
N ALA A 208 -0.88 -25.47 4.36
CA ALA A 208 -0.06 -24.28 4.54
C ALA A 208 0.74 -24.32 5.86
N ARG A 209 0.16 -24.87 6.94
CA ARG A 209 0.86 -25.05 8.23
C ARG A 209 2.00 -26.08 8.15
N MET A 210 1.89 -27.10 7.30
CA MET A 210 2.95 -28.09 7.06
C MET A 210 4.13 -27.49 6.29
N GLY A 211 3.90 -26.43 5.52
CA GLY A 211 4.94 -25.74 4.76
C GLY A 211 5.67 -26.68 3.80
N PRO A 212 7.02 -26.66 3.73
CA PRO A 212 7.79 -27.50 2.79
C PRO A 212 7.59 -29.01 2.98
N GLN A 213 7.06 -29.44 4.13
CA GLN A 213 6.87 -30.86 4.43
C GLN A 213 5.57 -31.43 3.82
N ALA A 214 4.71 -30.60 3.22
CA ALA A 214 3.46 -31.04 2.61
C ALA A 214 3.66 -32.00 1.41
N GLY A 215 4.82 -31.96 0.75
CA GLY A 215 5.15 -32.83 -0.38
C GLY A 215 4.50 -32.43 -1.71
N SER A 216 4.87 -33.12 -2.79
CA SER A 216 4.44 -32.80 -4.16
C SER A 216 2.95 -33.05 -4.41
N ASP A 217 2.36 -34.08 -3.79
CA ASP A 217 0.94 -34.40 -3.95
C ASP A 217 0.03 -33.27 -3.45
N ALA A 218 0.42 -32.62 -2.36
CA ALA A 218 -0.26 -31.44 -1.83
C ALA A 218 -0.19 -30.27 -2.81
N ILE A 219 0.97 -30.01 -3.43
CA ILE A 219 1.12 -28.95 -4.44
C ILE A 219 0.17 -29.19 -5.62
N VAL A 220 0.08 -30.42 -6.13
CA VAL A 220 -0.83 -30.76 -7.23
C VAL A 220 -2.30 -30.57 -6.83
N ALA A 221 -2.68 -30.91 -5.59
CA ALA A 221 -4.03 -30.67 -5.09
C ALA A 221 -4.34 -29.17 -4.95
N LEU A 222 -3.38 -28.37 -4.48
CA LEU A 222 -3.52 -26.92 -4.36
C LEU A 222 -3.62 -26.24 -5.73
N GLU A 223 -2.90 -26.72 -6.74
CA GLU A 223 -2.96 -26.22 -8.12
C GLU A 223 -4.34 -26.42 -8.76
N ALA A 224 -5.06 -27.50 -8.39
CA ALA A 224 -6.45 -27.70 -8.82
C ALA A 224 -7.42 -26.63 -8.25
N CYS A 225 -7.09 -26.02 -7.10
CA CYS A 225 -7.90 -24.96 -6.51
C CYS A 225 -7.83 -23.63 -7.28
N ASP A 226 -6.86 -23.44 -8.20
CA ASP A 226 -6.71 -22.19 -8.95
C ASP A 226 -7.91 -21.90 -9.87
N SER A 227 -8.64 -22.94 -10.26
CA SER A 227 -9.89 -22.86 -11.02
C SER A 227 -11.09 -22.33 -10.24
N VAL A 228 -10.99 -22.28 -8.90
CA VAL A 228 -12.06 -21.88 -7.99
C VAL A 228 -11.73 -20.51 -7.38
N PRO A 229 -12.38 -19.41 -7.82
CA PRO A 229 -11.99 -18.05 -7.44
C PRO A 229 -11.92 -17.80 -5.93
N SER A 230 -12.81 -18.42 -5.13
CA SER A 230 -12.84 -18.27 -3.68
C SER A 230 -11.67 -18.96 -2.96
N LEU A 231 -11.04 -19.96 -3.57
CA LEU A 231 -9.94 -20.74 -2.98
C LEU A 231 -8.57 -20.35 -3.51
N ARG A 232 -8.50 -19.79 -4.74
CA ARG A 232 -7.25 -19.46 -5.44
C ARG A 232 -6.24 -18.73 -4.57
N GLN A 233 -6.65 -17.72 -3.83
CA GLN A 233 -5.74 -16.92 -3.00
C GLN A 233 -5.14 -17.73 -1.84
N SER A 234 -5.95 -18.53 -1.15
CA SER A 234 -5.48 -19.40 -0.06
C SER A 234 -4.57 -20.50 -0.60
N ALA A 235 -4.91 -21.06 -1.77
CA ALA A 235 -4.10 -22.09 -2.43
C ALA A 235 -2.74 -21.54 -2.87
N LEU A 236 -2.69 -20.34 -3.45
CA LEU A 236 -1.47 -19.63 -3.79
C LEU A 236 -0.56 -19.46 -2.55
N GLU A 237 -1.12 -19.02 -1.43
CA GLU A 237 -0.40 -18.85 -0.16
C GLU A 237 0.14 -20.18 0.39
N ALA A 238 -0.67 -21.24 0.35
CA ALA A 238 -0.26 -22.57 0.78
C ALA A 238 0.86 -23.15 -0.10
N ARG A 239 0.80 -22.94 -1.42
CA ARG A 239 1.86 -23.35 -2.37
C ARG A 239 3.17 -22.64 -2.09
N GLY A 240 3.13 -21.34 -1.79
CA GLY A 240 4.32 -20.58 -1.37
C GLY A 240 4.92 -21.12 -0.08
N ALA A 241 4.07 -21.41 0.92
CA ALA A 241 4.51 -22.03 2.16
C ALA A 241 5.18 -23.40 1.93
N ALA A 242 4.70 -24.15 0.93
CA ALA A 242 5.25 -25.41 0.47
C ALA A 242 6.48 -25.30 -0.47
N LYS A 243 7.03 -24.08 -0.65
CA LYS A 243 8.15 -23.78 -1.55
C LYS A 243 7.92 -24.10 -3.03
N ASP A 244 6.69 -23.95 -3.54
CA ASP A 244 6.46 -23.99 -4.99
C ASP A 244 6.98 -22.70 -5.64
N GLU A 245 8.13 -22.76 -6.31
CA GLU A 245 8.75 -21.59 -6.94
C GLU A 245 7.89 -20.97 -8.04
N ARG A 246 6.98 -21.74 -8.66
CA ARG A 246 6.13 -21.28 -9.75
C ARG A 246 5.18 -20.16 -9.31
N VAL A 247 4.87 -20.08 -8.01
CA VAL A 247 3.98 -19.05 -7.45
C VAL A 247 4.69 -17.80 -6.94
N ALA A 248 6.04 -17.76 -6.98
CA ALA A 248 6.84 -16.67 -6.41
C ALA A 248 6.43 -15.30 -6.95
N ALA A 249 6.42 -15.12 -8.27
CA ALA A 249 6.10 -13.83 -8.91
C ALA A 249 4.66 -13.35 -8.63
N GLU A 250 3.70 -14.26 -8.44
CA GLU A 250 2.32 -13.88 -8.07
C GLU A 250 2.24 -13.53 -6.58
N LEU A 251 2.88 -14.31 -5.70
CA LEU A 251 2.94 -14.02 -4.26
C LEU A 251 3.69 -12.74 -3.94
N GLU A 252 4.75 -12.41 -4.67
CA GLU A 252 5.45 -11.13 -4.56
C GLU A 252 4.50 -9.96 -4.82
N ARG A 253 3.75 -10.01 -5.93
CA ARG A 253 2.76 -8.98 -6.27
C ARG A 253 1.68 -8.85 -5.21
N VAL A 254 1.13 -9.97 -4.74
CA VAL A 254 0.14 -9.99 -3.65
C VAL A 254 0.71 -9.41 -2.36
N TRP A 255 1.94 -9.78 -2.00
CA TRP A 255 2.59 -9.28 -0.79
C TRP A 255 2.82 -7.78 -0.88
N ILE A 256 3.34 -7.29 -2.02
CA ILE A 256 3.57 -5.86 -2.27
C ILE A 256 2.25 -5.10 -2.12
N ASP A 257 1.20 -5.49 -2.86
CA ASP A 257 -0.11 -4.82 -2.80
C ASP A 257 -0.67 -4.74 -1.38
N ARG A 258 -0.64 -5.87 -0.65
CA ARG A 258 -1.13 -5.93 0.73
C ARG A 258 -0.32 -5.04 1.66
N GLN A 259 1.02 -5.02 1.53
CA GLN A 259 1.85 -4.14 2.35
C GLN A 259 1.59 -2.67 2.06
N GLN A 260 1.42 -2.31 0.78
CA GLN A 260 1.07 -0.95 0.39
C GLN A 260 -0.30 -0.54 0.97
N ARG A 261 -1.29 -1.43 0.90
CA ARG A 261 -2.62 -1.24 1.50
C ARG A 261 -2.55 -1.10 3.02
N ARG A 262 -1.76 -1.94 3.72
CA ARG A 262 -1.57 -1.85 5.17
C ARG A 262 -0.98 -0.50 5.57
N ILE A 263 0.12 -0.08 4.93
CA ILE A 263 0.79 1.20 5.20
C ILE A 263 -0.18 2.38 4.95
N PHE A 264 -0.99 2.29 3.90
CA PHE A 264 -2.03 3.28 3.62
C PHE A 264 -3.10 3.32 4.73
N LEU A 265 -3.62 2.18 5.16
CA LEU A 265 -4.65 2.09 6.19
C LEU A 265 -4.14 2.52 7.57
N GLU A 266 -2.90 2.21 7.93
CA GLU A 266 -2.25 2.71 9.15
C GLU A 266 -2.16 4.23 9.16
N ARG A 267 -1.87 4.84 8.00
CA ARG A 267 -1.90 6.29 7.86
C ARG A 267 -3.32 6.84 7.97
N LEU A 268 -4.29 6.21 7.32
CA LEU A 268 -5.68 6.63 7.34
C LEU A 268 -6.23 6.57 8.77
N GLU A 269 -5.93 5.51 9.51
CA GLU A 269 -6.26 5.38 10.93
C GLU A 269 -5.65 6.54 11.74
N ARG A 270 -4.35 6.83 11.57
CA ARG A 270 -3.69 7.96 12.25
C ARG A 270 -4.34 9.32 11.96
N LEU A 271 -4.79 9.54 10.72
CA LEU A 271 -5.37 10.82 10.30
C LEU A 271 -6.84 10.98 10.69
N THR A 272 -7.61 9.88 10.71
CA THR A 272 -9.06 9.93 10.89
C THR A 272 -9.51 9.51 12.29
N GLY A 273 -8.74 8.67 12.98
CA GLY A 273 -9.12 8.06 14.25
C GLY A 273 -10.34 7.13 14.17
N SER A 274 -10.85 6.82 12.97
CA SER A 274 -12.10 6.07 12.78
C SER A 274 -11.95 4.59 13.13
N ASP A 275 -12.94 4.02 13.83
CA ASP A 275 -13.00 2.58 14.11
C ASP A 275 -13.07 1.74 12.83
N ALA A 276 -13.69 2.25 11.76
CA ALA A 276 -13.71 1.58 10.47
C ALA A 276 -12.31 1.47 9.86
N ALA A 277 -11.49 2.52 9.97
CA ALA A 277 -10.10 2.50 9.52
C ALA A 277 -9.27 1.52 10.35
N ARG A 278 -9.49 1.46 11.67
CA ARG A 278 -8.82 0.50 12.57
C ARG A 278 -9.18 -0.95 12.24
N LEU A 279 -10.46 -1.27 12.01
CA LEU A 279 -10.90 -2.60 11.61
C LEU A 279 -10.29 -3.02 10.26
N ALA A 280 -10.30 -2.12 9.28
CA ALA A 280 -9.67 -2.35 7.98
C ALA A 280 -8.15 -2.56 8.12
N GLN A 281 -7.48 -1.78 8.98
CA GLN A 281 -6.05 -1.90 9.26
C GLN A 281 -5.70 -3.26 9.91
N ARG A 282 -6.51 -3.74 10.86
CA ARG A 282 -6.35 -5.09 11.43
C ARG A 282 -6.48 -6.19 10.38
N ALA A 283 -7.53 -6.15 9.56
CA ALA A 283 -7.74 -7.12 8.49
C ALA A 283 -6.58 -7.10 7.46
N ALA A 284 -6.09 -5.91 7.11
CA ALA A 284 -4.93 -5.77 6.21
C ALA A 284 -3.65 -6.33 6.84
N ARG A 285 -3.44 -6.13 8.16
CA ARG A 285 -2.30 -6.69 8.88
C ARG A 285 -2.31 -8.21 8.86
N GLU A 286 -3.42 -8.85 9.18
CA GLU A 286 -3.56 -10.31 9.13
C GLU A 286 -3.31 -10.86 7.72
N SER A 287 -3.85 -10.16 6.70
CA SER A 287 -3.65 -10.50 5.29
C SER A 287 -2.16 -10.38 4.88
N CYS A 288 -1.46 -9.34 5.33
CA CYS A 288 -0.01 -9.18 5.15
C CYS A 288 0.79 -10.28 5.85
N GLU A 289 0.41 -10.67 7.07
CA GLU A 289 1.09 -11.71 7.84
C GLU A 289 0.93 -13.08 7.17
N ARG A 290 -0.23 -13.39 6.59
CA ARG A 290 -0.42 -14.59 5.76
C ARG A 290 0.46 -14.59 4.51
N ALA A 291 0.45 -13.51 3.74
CA ALA A 291 1.30 -13.39 2.55
C ALA A 291 2.80 -13.46 2.91
N THR A 292 3.21 -12.88 4.03
CA THR A 292 4.60 -12.93 4.53
C THR A 292 4.99 -14.36 4.87
N ARG A 293 4.14 -15.11 5.57
CA ARG A 293 4.38 -16.53 5.85
C ARG A 293 4.50 -17.36 4.58
N ALA A 294 3.64 -17.12 3.59
CA ALA A 294 3.68 -17.82 2.31
C ALA A 294 4.93 -17.51 1.47
N LEU A 295 5.35 -16.24 1.43
CA LEU A 295 6.48 -15.80 0.60
C LEU A 295 7.85 -16.08 1.25
N ARG A 296 7.92 -16.15 2.58
CA ARG A 296 9.18 -16.28 3.33
C ARG A 296 10.00 -17.52 2.93
N PRO A 297 9.45 -18.74 2.77
CA PRO A 297 10.23 -19.90 2.37
C PRO A 297 10.92 -19.73 1.00
N LEU A 298 10.28 -19.01 0.08
CA LEU A 298 10.82 -18.69 -1.25
C LEU A 298 11.91 -17.60 -1.18
N VAL A 299 11.74 -16.63 -0.28
CA VAL A 299 12.72 -15.55 -0.03
C VAL A 299 13.97 -16.03 0.68
N LEU A 300 13.86 -17.05 1.53
CA LEU A 300 15.00 -17.59 2.28
C LEU A 300 15.75 -18.69 1.53
N ASP A 301 15.25 -19.09 0.37
CA ASP A 301 15.91 -20.06 -0.50
C ASP A 301 17.15 -19.47 -1.18
N ASP A 302 18.05 -20.31 -1.67
CA ASP A 302 19.35 -19.86 -2.18
C ASP A 302 19.26 -19.12 -3.52
N SER A 303 18.17 -19.31 -4.28
CA SER A 303 17.92 -18.56 -5.52
C SER A 303 17.69 -17.06 -5.27
N LEU A 304 17.12 -16.70 -4.11
CA LEU A 304 16.82 -15.33 -3.65
C LEU A 304 16.05 -14.45 -4.67
N THR A 305 15.55 -14.99 -5.78
CA THR A 305 14.93 -14.21 -6.88
C THR A 305 13.72 -13.43 -6.39
N ALA A 306 12.92 -14.03 -5.50
CA ALA A 306 11.79 -13.37 -4.88
C ALA A 306 12.17 -12.18 -3.99
N LEU A 307 13.30 -12.29 -3.28
CA LEU A 307 13.78 -11.19 -2.45
C LEU A 307 14.27 -10.02 -3.33
N ASP A 308 14.93 -10.30 -4.45
CA ASP A 308 15.35 -9.25 -5.39
C ASP A 308 14.14 -8.46 -5.91
N ALA A 309 13.07 -9.14 -6.30
CA ALA A 309 11.86 -8.51 -6.81
C ALA A 309 11.17 -7.63 -5.75
N VAL A 310 11.06 -8.13 -4.52
CA VAL A 310 10.51 -7.37 -3.39
C VAL A 310 11.38 -6.14 -3.04
N VAL A 311 12.71 -6.30 -3.04
CA VAL A 311 13.65 -5.19 -2.81
C VAL A 311 13.61 -4.19 -3.96
N ALA A 312 13.45 -4.65 -5.21
CA ALA A 312 13.28 -3.77 -6.37
C ALA A 312 11.96 -2.98 -6.28
N ALA A 313 10.87 -3.60 -5.83
CA ALA A 313 9.60 -2.90 -5.62
C ALA A 313 9.70 -1.77 -4.58
N TYR A 314 10.55 -1.92 -3.55
CA TYR A 314 10.86 -0.83 -2.62
C TYR A 314 11.53 0.36 -3.32
N TRP A 315 12.40 0.11 -4.31
CA TRP A 315 13.02 1.18 -5.11
C TRP A 315 12.02 1.92 -5.98
N GLU A 316 11.11 1.17 -6.63
CA GLU A 316 10.06 1.73 -7.50
C GLU A 316 8.99 2.49 -6.73
N ALA A 317 8.83 2.21 -5.44
CA ALA A 317 8.06 3.04 -4.51
C ALA A 317 8.77 4.37 -4.19
N ALA A 318 9.35 5.03 -5.20
CA ALA A 318 10.22 6.20 -5.08
C ALA A 318 9.60 7.37 -4.33
N GLY A 319 8.27 7.54 -4.40
CA GLY A 319 7.55 8.55 -3.61
C GLY A 319 7.55 8.31 -2.10
N TRP A 320 8.02 7.14 -1.66
CA TRP A 320 8.10 6.74 -0.26
C TRP A 320 9.53 6.81 0.30
N LEU A 321 10.56 6.82 -0.57
CA LEU A 321 11.95 6.89 -0.15
C LEU A 321 12.21 8.16 0.68
N GLY A 322 12.70 7.97 1.91
CA GLY A 322 12.98 9.06 2.85
C GLY A 322 11.76 9.59 3.62
N ASN A 323 10.59 8.94 3.49
CA ASN A 323 9.38 9.25 4.26
C ASN A 323 8.99 8.06 5.16
N ASP A 324 8.11 8.28 6.15
CA ASP A 324 7.59 7.23 7.06
C ASP A 324 7.08 5.98 6.32
N GLN A 325 6.48 6.16 5.14
CA GLN A 325 5.92 5.06 4.34
C GLN A 325 7.03 4.15 3.80
N GLY A 326 8.15 4.74 3.36
CA GLY A 326 9.30 3.98 2.88
C GLY A 326 9.98 3.26 4.02
N GLU A 327 10.09 3.89 5.19
CA GLU A 327 10.64 3.23 6.37
C GLU A 327 9.77 2.05 6.81
N ALA A 328 8.45 2.18 6.82
CA ALA A 328 7.54 1.09 7.14
C ALA A 328 7.63 -0.07 6.13
N PHE A 329 7.76 0.21 4.83
CA PHE A 329 7.97 -0.81 3.81
C PHE A 329 9.33 -1.48 3.95
N ALA A 330 10.39 -0.71 4.19
CA ALA A 330 11.74 -1.23 4.42
C ALA A 330 11.78 -2.18 5.63
N MET A 331 11.11 -1.83 6.73
CA MET A 331 10.95 -2.72 7.88
C MET A 331 10.21 -4.01 7.50
N ALA A 332 9.16 -3.93 6.68
CA ALA A 332 8.44 -5.13 6.22
C ALA A 332 9.31 -6.04 5.35
N VAL A 333 10.13 -5.49 4.43
CA VAL A 333 11.08 -6.28 3.63
C VAL A 333 12.14 -6.93 4.53
N PHE A 334 12.65 -6.19 5.52
CA PHE A 334 13.62 -6.75 6.47
C PHE A 334 13.03 -7.90 7.29
N GLU A 335 11.79 -7.76 7.78
CA GLU A 335 11.07 -8.82 8.49
C GLU A 335 10.75 -10.04 7.59
N LEU A 336 10.50 -9.82 6.30
CA LEU A 336 10.34 -10.91 5.34
C LEU A 336 11.64 -11.70 5.17
N ALA A 337 12.80 -11.02 5.18
CA ALA A 337 14.13 -11.64 5.09
C ALA A 337 14.60 -12.33 6.39
N ARG A 338 13.85 -12.23 7.50
CA ARG A 338 14.15 -12.94 8.75
C ARG A 338 13.63 -14.38 8.70
N PRO A 339 14.40 -15.38 9.18
CA PRO A 339 13.89 -16.73 9.36
C PRO A 339 12.77 -16.77 10.42
N PRO A 340 11.85 -17.73 10.34
CA PRO A 340 10.82 -17.90 11.36
C PRO A 340 11.41 -18.35 12.71
N LEU A 341 10.91 -17.77 13.81
CA LEU A 341 11.35 -18.02 15.19
C LEU A 341 11.37 -19.51 15.60
N SER A 342 10.53 -20.35 14.99
CA SER A 342 10.34 -21.75 15.39
C SER A 342 11.55 -22.65 15.16
N VAL A 343 12.52 -22.24 14.33
CA VAL A 343 13.73 -23.03 14.08
C VAL A 343 14.78 -22.82 15.19
N ALA A 344 14.74 -21.68 15.88
CA ALA A 344 15.76 -21.31 16.87
C ALA A 344 15.50 -21.94 18.25
N SER A 345 14.22 -21.98 18.67
CA SER A 345 13.82 -22.46 20.00
C SER A 345 14.14 -23.94 20.25
N ALA A 346 14.26 -24.75 19.19
CA ALA A 346 14.64 -26.15 19.29
C ALA A 346 16.12 -26.36 19.70
N SER A 347 16.96 -25.31 19.62
CA SER A 347 18.41 -25.43 19.82
C SER A 347 18.89 -25.03 21.22
N GLY A 348 17.98 -24.70 22.16
CA GLY A 348 18.36 -24.29 23.52
C GLY A 348 19.16 -22.99 23.60
N MET A 349 19.11 -22.14 22.56
CA MET A 349 19.77 -20.83 22.56
C MET A 349 19.06 -19.86 23.51
N THR A 350 19.84 -18.96 24.11
CA THR A 350 19.24 -17.87 24.91
C THR A 350 18.52 -16.88 23.98
N PHE A 351 17.44 -16.25 24.45
CA PHE A 351 16.64 -15.28 23.68
C PHE A 351 17.49 -14.19 22.98
N GLY A 352 18.63 -13.81 23.59
CA GLY A 352 19.56 -12.84 23.03
C GLY A 352 20.39 -13.38 21.84
N ASP A 353 20.73 -14.66 21.85
CA ASP A 353 21.50 -15.30 20.78
C ASP A 353 20.63 -15.60 19.56
N GLU A 354 19.37 -16.01 19.79
CA GLU A 354 18.38 -16.22 18.73
C GLU A 354 18.12 -14.93 17.96
N SER A 355 17.82 -13.84 18.68
CA SER A 355 17.59 -12.52 18.08
C SER A 355 18.80 -12.05 17.25
N ARG A 356 20.03 -12.34 17.69
CA ARG A 356 21.24 -12.00 16.93
C ARG A 356 21.38 -12.86 15.66
N ALA A 357 21.14 -14.16 15.75
CA ALA A 357 21.23 -15.07 14.60
C ALA A 357 20.20 -14.69 13.51
N GLU A 358 18.98 -14.34 13.90
CA GLU A 358 17.93 -13.89 12.98
C GLU A 358 18.31 -12.59 12.26
N LEU A 359 18.76 -11.58 13.02
CA LEU A 359 19.24 -10.32 12.44
C LEU A 359 20.43 -10.53 11.50
N GLN A 360 21.33 -11.46 11.84
CA GLN A 360 22.45 -11.84 10.98
C GLN A 360 21.99 -12.55 9.70
N SER A 361 20.93 -13.34 9.76
CA SER A 361 20.35 -14.01 8.60
C SER A 361 19.74 -13.02 7.61
N ALA A 362 18.86 -12.12 8.08
CA ALA A 362 18.28 -11.08 7.24
C ALA A 362 19.36 -10.17 6.63
N ARG A 363 20.40 -9.83 7.42
CA ARG A 363 21.58 -9.12 6.92
C ARG A 363 22.28 -9.87 5.79
N ARG A 364 22.54 -11.17 5.96
CA ARG A 364 23.21 -11.99 4.94
C ARG A 364 22.39 -12.02 3.65
N SER A 365 21.08 -12.21 3.73
CA SER A 365 20.20 -12.20 2.55
C SER A 365 20.24 -10.85 1.83
N LEU A 366 20.12 -9.72 2.53
CA LEU A 366 20.20 -8.39 1.90
C LEU A 366 21.59 -8.07 1.31
N VAL A 367 22.67 -8.54 1.95
CA VAL A 367 24.02 -8.42 1.37
C VAL A 367 24.15 -9.26 0.09
N ARG A 368 23.63 -10.49 0.07
CA ARG A 368 23.60 -11.34 -1.14
C ARG A 368 22.84 -10.66 -2.29
N VAL A 369 21.67 -10.07 -2.01
CA VAL A 369 20.93 -9.23 -2.97
C VAL A 369 21.83 -8.10 -3.49
N ALA A 370 22.49 -7.38 -2.58
CA ALA A 370 23.35 -6.26 -2.93
C ALA A 370 24.64 -6.64 -3.69
N GLU A 371 25.06 -7.90 -3.65
CA GLU A 371 26.22 -8.41 -4.38
C GLU A 371 25.88 -8.79 -5.83
N ARG A 372 24.64 -9.24 -6.10
CA ARG A 372 24.25 -9.77 -7.41
C ARG A 372 23.28 -8.90 -8.22
N ALA A 373 22.39 -8.15 -7.57
CA ALA A 373 21.29 -7.45 -8.24
C ALA A 373 21.77 -6.18 -9.01
N PRO A 374 20.92 -5.54 -9.84
CA PRO A 374 21.23 -4.25 -10.45
C PRO A 374 21.42 -3.11 -9.43
N ALA A 375 22.08 -2.02 -9.82
CA ALA A 375 22.44 -0.91 -8.93
C ALA A 375 21.26 -0.36 -8.10
N ALA A 376 20.08 -0.20 -8.72
CA ALA A 376 18.84 0.21 -8.07
C ALA A 376 18.46 -0.72 -6.89
N THR A 377 18.40 -2.02 -7.14
CA THR A 377 18.08 -3.04 -6.13
C THR A 377 19.16 -3.13 -5.04
N ARG A 378 20.44 -2.96 -5.40
CA ARG A 378 21.54 -2.88 -4.41
C ARG A 378 21.36 -1.68 -3.47
N ALA A 379 20.99 -0.53 -4.02
CA ALA A 379 20.77 0.69 -3.25
C ALA A 379 19.58 0.55 -2.31
N ALA A 380 18.48 -0.04 -2.81
CA ALA A 380 17.33 -0.44 -2.00
C ALA A 380 17.72 -1.36 -0.83
N ALA A 381 18.47 -2.43 -1.07
CA ALA A 381 18.94 -3.34 -0.02
C ALA A 381 19.78 -2.61 1.05
N GLY A 382 20.67 -1.71 0.63
CA GLY A 382 21.43 -0.86 1.54
C GLY A 382 20.53 0.04 2.40
N LEU A 383 19.57 0.72 1.79
CA LEU A 383 18.63 1.60 2.49
C LEU A 383 17.75 0.83 3.48
N ILE A 384 17.32 -0.39 3.13
CA ILE A 384 16.60 -1.28 4.05
C ILE A 384 17.46 -1.59 5.27
N LEU A 385 18.75 -1.93 5.07
CA LEU A 385 19.70 -2.14 6.18
C LEU A 385 19.92 -0.88 7.02
N LEU A 386 19.95 0.31 6.40
CA LEU A 386 20.09 1.57 7.12
C LEU A 386 18.92 1.81 8.08
N VAL A 387 17.69 1.53 7.64
CA VAL A 387 16.46 1.73 8.43
C VAL A 387 16.34 0.64 9.50
N ALA A 388 16.41 -0.63 9.11
CA ALA A 388 16.08 -1.75 10.00
C ALA A 388 17.25 -2.23 10.88
N ALA A 389 18.49 -1.98 10.47
CA ALA A 389 19.68 -2.46 11.17
C ALA A 389 20.84 -1.44 11.12
N PRO A 390 20.65 -0.20 11.64
CA PRO A 390 21.63 0.89 11.53
C PRO A 390 23.01 0.59 12.13
N GLN A 391 23.10 -0.39 13.03
CA GLN A 391 24.34 -0.90 13.64
C GLN A 391 25.24 -1.68 12.65
N GLN A 392 24.72 -2.13 11.51
CA GLN A 392 25.45 -2.96 10.53
C GLN A 392 26.33 -2.13 9.57
N LYS A 393 27.24 -1.33 10.14
CA LYS A 393 28.10 -0.40 9.38
C LYS A 393 28.90 -1.10 8.27
N SER A 394 29.54 -2.24 8.58
CA SER A 394 30.39 -2.97 7.62
C SER A 394 29.61 -3.55 6.43
N ALA A 395 28.34 -3.94 6.62
CA ALA A 395 27.49 -4.37 5.52
C ALA A 395 27.15 -3.19 4.61
N ARG A 396 26.79 -2.03 5.17
CA ARG A 396 26.50 -0.82 4.39
C ARG A 396 27.73 -0.30 3.65
N GLU A 397 28.92 -0.34 4.26
CA GLU A 397 30.16 0.06 3.61
C GLU A 397 30.47 -0.80 2.38
N ARG A 398 30.30 -2.12 2.46
CA ARG A 398 30.43 -3.02 1.31
C ARG A 398 29.43 -2.69 0.20
N ILE A 399 28.17 -2.41 0.55
CA ILE A 399 27.15 -2.01 -0.42
C ILE A 399 27.52 -0.66 -1.07
N VAL A 400 27.99 0.31 -0.29
CA VAL A 400 28.46 1.60 -0.82
C VAL A 400 29.60 1.42 -1.82
N GLN A 401 30.59 0.59 -1.50
CA GLN A 401 31.69 0.28 -2.43
C GLN A 401 31.18 -0.33 -3.74
N SER A 402 30.23 -1.28 -3.64
CA SER A 402 29.58 -1.91 -4.78
C SER A 402 28.78 -0.91 -5.65
N LEU A 403 28.01 -0.02 -5.02
CA LEU A 403 27.20 1.00 -5.71
C LEU A 403 28.04 2.02 -6.46
N ILE A 404 29.14 2.46 -5.84
CA ILE A 404 30.07 3.41 -6.43
C ILE A 404 30.61 2.91 -7.78
N GLY A 405 30.99 1.63 -7.85
CA GLY A 405 31.50 1.02 -9.07
C GLY A 405 30.46 0.95 -10.20
N LEU A 406 29.17 0.91 -9.87
CA LEU A 406 28.06 0.84 -10.83
C LEU A 406 27.45 2.19 -11.19
N LEU A 407 27.71 3.23 -10.39
CA LEU A 407 27.11 4.55 -10.56
C LEU A 407 27.32 5.14 -11.97
N PRO A 408 28.50 5.04 -12.62
CA PRO A 408 28.70 5.57 -13.96
C PRO A 408 27.81 4.91 -15.04
N ASP A 409 27.46 3.64 -14.86
CA ASP A 409 26.71 2.84 -15.83
C ASP A 409 25.18 2.92 -15.66
N CYS A 410 24.72 3.52 -14.55
CA CYS A 410 23.30 3.67 -14.28
C CYS A 410 22.62 4.62 -15.29
N PRO A 411 21.34 4.41 -15.62
CA PRO A 411 20.52 5.42 -16.29
C PRO A 411 20.48 6.73 -15.48
N PRO A 412 20.31 7.91 -16.11
CA PRO A 412 20.33 9.19 -15.40
C PRO A 412 19.36 9.27 -14.21
N ALA A 413 18.13 8.74 -14.35
CA ALA A 413 17.15 8.72 -13.26
C ALA A 413 17.64 7.90 -12.05
N ASP A 414 18.37 6.81 -12.29
CA ASP A 414 18.95 5.97 -11.23
C ASP A 414 20.26 6.55 -10.68
N GLN A 415 21.07 7.25 -11.49
CA GLN A 415 22.29 7.90 -11.01
C GLN A 415 22.00 8.86 -9.84
N GLN A 416 20.96 9.68 -9.96
CA GLN A 416 20.51 10.58 -8.89
C GLN A 416 20.13 9.80 -7.61
N ARG A 417 19.32 8.75 -7.76
CA ARG A 417 18.82 7.94 -6.63
C ARG A 417 19.92 7.12 -5.97
N VAL A 418 20.81 6.52 -6.76
CA VAL A 418 21.95 5.74 -6.26
C VAL A 418 22.95 6.66 -5.56
N ALA A 419 23.24 7.84 -6.09
CA ALA A 419 24.07 8.82 -5.41
C ALA A 419 23.46 9.24 -4.07
N TRP A 420 22.15 9.53 -4.03
CA TRP A 420 21.42 9.80 -2.79
C TRP A 420 21.55 8.65 -1.78
N ALA A 421 21.39 7.40 -2.23
CA ALA A 421 21.58 6.23 -1.37
C ALA A 421 23.02 6.13 -0.84
N VAL A 422 24.04 6.38 -1.67
CA VAL A 422 25.45 6.42 -1.23
C VAL A 422 25.67 7.46 -0.14
N VAL A 423 25.09 8.66 -0.28
CA VAL A 423 25.15 9.73 0.75
C VAL A 423 24.52 9.25 2.06
N ARG A 424 23.31 8.69 2.00
CA ARG A 424 22.59 8.16 3.16
C ARG A 424 23.34 7.02 3.86
N LEU A 425 23.87 6.08 3.10
CA LEU A 425 24.53 4.88 3.64
C LEU A 425 25.91 5.16 4.22
N SER A 426 26.67 6.06 3.60
CA SER A 426 27.99 6.47 4.08
C SER A 426 27.91 7.45 5.25
N GLY A 427 26.79 8.19 5.38
CA GLY A 427 26.64 9.27 6.36
C GLY A 427 27.54 10.48 6.08
N ARG A 428 28.16 10.55 4.89
CA ARG A 428 29.04 11.66 4.47
C ARG A 428 28.21 12.73 3.74
N SER A 429 28.78 13.93 3.63
CA SER A 429 28.26 14.98 2.77
C SER A 429 29.08 15.08 1.48
N PHE A 430 28.42 15.43 0.38
CA PHE A 430 29.02 15.57 -0.94
C PHE A 430 28.48 16.85 -1.57
N GLY A 431 29.30 17.90 -1.64
CA GLY A 431 28.79 19.23 -2.01
C GLY A 431 27.77 19.71 -0.98
N ASP A 432 26.57 20.08 -1.44
CA ASP A 432 25.49 20.62 -0.61
C ASP A 432 24.57 19.54 -0.02
N ILE A 433 24.75 18.28 -0.42
CA ILE A 433 23.90 17.18 0.05
C ILE A 433 24.55 16.39 1.19
N GLY A 434 23.75 16.01 2.18
CA GLY A 434 24.14 15.17 3.31
C GLY A 434 23.08 14.12 3.63
N ALA A 435 23.27 13.36 4.71
CA ALA A 435 22.38 12.25 5.06
C ALA A 435 20.92 12.67 5.34
N ALA A 436 20.66 13.94 5.66
CA ALA A 436 19.31 14.47 5.87
C ALA A 436 18.66 15.04 4.59
N THR A 437 19.40 15.11 3.48
CA THR A 437 18.91 15.72 2.25
C THR A 437 17.84 14.84 1.59
N SER A 438 16.69 15.43 1.25
CA SER A 438 15.67 14.78 0.44
C SER A 438 16.20 14.43 -0.95
N LEU A 439 15.78 13.27 -1.48
CA LEU A 439 16.09 12.84 -2.86
C LEU A 439 15.79 13.94 -3.89
N SER A 440 14.73 14.72 -3.66
CA SER A 440 14.32 15.82 -4.55
C SER A 440 15.31 16.97 -4.68
N HIS A 441 16.24 17.09 -3.73
CA HIS A 441 17.26 18.14 -3.74
C HIS A 441 18.59 17.68 -4.34
N VAL A 442 18.72 16.40 -4.71
CA VAL A 442 19.95 15.88 -5.32
C VAL A 442 20.04 16.33 -6.76
N ARG A 443 21.11 17.05 -7.10
CA ARG A 443 21.34 17.62 -8.43
C ARG A 443 22.45 16.87 -9.15
N HIS A 444 22.66 17.23 -10.41
CA HIS A 444 23.74 16.69 -11.22
C HIS A 444 25.14 17.01 -10.69
N GLU A 445 25.36 18.18 -10.08
CA GLU A 445 26.62 18.48 -9.39
C GLU A 445 26.93 17.56 -8.22
N ASP A 446 25.90 17.10 -7.49
CA ASP A 446 26.06 16.23 -6.33
C ASP A 446 26.45 14.82 -6.74
N VAL A 447 25.86 14.30 -7.82
CA VAL A 447 26.26 13.01 -8.41
C VAL A 447 27.73 13.04 -8.83
N ARG A 448 28.17 14.15 -9.45
CA ARG A 448 29.59 14.38 -9.77
C ARG A 448 30.47 14.43 -8.53
N ALA A 449 30.00 15.05 -7.44
CA ALA A 449 30.74 15.09 -6.18
C ALA A 449 30.93 13.69 -5.57
N VAL A 450 29.90 12.84 -5.62
CA VAL A 450 29.99 11.43 -5.20
C VAL A 450 31.00 10.66 -6.05
N LEU A 451 30.98 10.83 -7.38
CA LEU A 451 31.95 10.18 -8.28
C LEU A 451 33.40 10.64 -8.07
N ARG A 452 33.64 11.95 -7.91
CA ARG A 452 34.98 12.47 -7.59
C ARG A 452 35.51 11.92 -6.28
N TRP A 453 34.65 11.82 -5.26
CA TRP A 453 35.05 11.20 -4.00
C TRP A 453 35.41 9.72 -4.19
N ALA A 454 34.62 8.99 -4.96
CA ALA A 454 34.89 7.59 -5.29
C ALA A 454 36.23 7.40 -6.00
N GLU A 455 36.54 8.23 -6.99
CA GLU A 455 37.83 8.27 -7.68
C GLU A 455 38.98 8.55 -6.71
N SER A 456 38.85 9.60 -5.88
CA SER A 456 39.90 9.96 -4.89
C SER A 456 40.12 8.90 -3.81
N SER A 457 39.12 8.05 -3.55
CA SER A 457 39.20 6.95 -2.58
C SER A 457 39.69 5.64 -3.21
N GLY A 458 40.00 5.63 -4.51
CA GLY A 458 40.37 4.41 -5.24
C GLY A 458 39.24 3.39 -5.37
N LEU A 459 37.97 3.80 -5.15
CA LEU A 459 36.80 2.92 -5.19
C LEU A 459 36.15 2.83 -6.56
N ALA A 460 36.40 3.79 -7.45
CA ALA A 460 35.93 3.78 -8.83
C ALA A 460 37.06 4.14 -9.80
N LYS A 461 36.99 3.57 -11.01
CA LYS A 461 37.80 4.05 -12.13
C LYS A 461 37.16 5.35 -12.67
N PRO A 462 37.97 6.34 -13.06
CA PRO A 462 37.44 7.54 -13.67
C PRO A 462 36.71 7.19 -14.97
N GLY A 463 35.46 7.62 -15.07
CA GLY A 463 34.60 7.38 -16.21
C GLY A 463 33.68 8.58 -16.45
N PRO A 464 33.49 9.02 -17.69
CA PRO A 464 32.58 10.13 -17.96
C PRO A 464 31.15 9.74 -17.57
N LEU A 465 30.45 10.63 -16.86
CA LEU A 465 29.01 10.50 -16.68
C LEU A 465 28.34 10.41 -18.07
N ARG A 466 27.47 9.43 -18.26
CA ARG A 466 26.58 9.41 -19.43
C ARG A 466 25.86 10.76 -19.50
N SER A 467 26.00 11.45 -20.64
CA SER A 467 25.47 12.80 -20.85
C SER A 467 23.94 12.82 -20.83
N GLY A 468 23.35 12.80 -19.64
CA GLY A 468 21.97 13.21 -19.45
C GLY A 468 21.84 14.71 -19.64
N ALA A 469 20.65 15.19 -19.96
CA ALA A 469 20.31 16.61 -19.93
C ALA A 469 20.83 17.27 -18.64
N ARG A 470 21.16 18.57 -18.69
CA ARG A 470 21.76 19.31 -17.55
C ARG A 470 20.97 19.23 -16.24
N SER A 471 19.70 18.81 -16.30
CA SER A 471 18.81 18.56 -15.16
C SER A 471 18.30 17.11 -15.19
N TYR A 472 18.45 16.39 -14.09
CA TYR A 472 17.71 15.15 -13.87
C TYR A 472 16.21 15.45 -13.89
N PRO A 473 15.36 14.51 -14.36
CA PRO A 473 13.92 14.69 -14.28
C PRO A 473 13.53 14.99 -12.82
N PRO A 474 12.66 15.99 -12.58
CA PRO A 474 12.19 16.24 -11.24
C PRO A 474 11.57 14.94 -10.70
N PRO A 475 11.78 14.61 -9.41
CA PRO A 475 11.16 13.43 -8.83
C PRO A 475 9.65 13.49 -9.05
N LEU A 476 9.04 12.33 -9.29
CA LEU A 476 7.58 12.21 -9.40
C LEU A 476 6.95 12.82 -8.16
N ARG A 477 6.30 13.98 -8.33
CA ARG A 477 5.47 14.56 -7.27
C ARG A 477 4.18 13.76 -7.23
N LEU A 478 4.05 12.91 -6.22
CA LEU A 478 2.78 12.27 -5.91
C LEU A 478 1.80 13.34 -5.41
N GLU A 479 1.02 13.92 -6.32
CA GLU A 479 -0.09 14.78 -5.95
C GLU A 479 -1.20 13.94 -5.33
N ARG A 480 -1.51 14.21 -4.06
CA ARG A 480 -2.62 13.54 -3.39
C ARG A 480 -3.91 14.22 -3.77
N ARG A 481 -4.73 13.52 -4.55
CA ARG A 481 -6.13 13.87 -4.76
C ARG A 481 -6.98 12.95 -3.91
N ILE A 482 -7.70 13.50 -2.92
CA ILE A 482 -8.78 12.76 -2.26
C ILE A 482 -9.89 12.65 -3.32
N VAL A 483 -10.06 11.44 -3.86
CA VAL A 483 -11.16 11.13 -4.77
C VAL A 483 -12.27 10.54 -3.91
N PRO A 484 -13.47 11.16 -3.84
CA PRO A 484 -14.60 10.57 -3.14
C PRO A 484 -14.88 9.16 -3.65
N SER A 485 -15.24 8.21 -2.77
CA SER A 485 -15.53 6.82 -3.16
C SER A 485 -16.53 6.72 -4.31
N ARG A 486 -17.50 7.64 -4.35
CA ARG A 486 -18.46 7.78 -5.46
C ARG A 486 -17.79 8.01 -6.82
N ARG A 487 -16.75 8.84 -6.90
CA ARG A 487 -16.00 9.11 -8.15
C ARG A 487 -15.10 7.94 -8.55
N LEU A 488 -14.59 7.17 -7.59
CA LEU A 488 -13.83 5.95 -7.89
C LEU A 488 -14.74 4.86 -8.43
N LEU A 489 -15.90 4.66 -7.80
CA LEU A 489 -16.94 3.76 -8.28
C LEU A 489 -17.43 4.18 -9.68
N GLU A 490 -17.69 5.47 -9.91
CA GLU A 490 -18.02 5.99 -11.24
C GLU A 490 -16.94 5.63 -12.27
N ALA A 491 -15.66 5.81 -11.94
CA ALA A 491 -14.56 5.49 -12.84
C ALA A 491 -14.45 3.98 -13.14
N ASP A 492 -14.61 3.13 -12.12
CA ASP A 492 -14.62 1.66 -12.24
C ASP A 492 -15.77 1.19 -13.15
N LEU A 493 -16.98 1.68 -12.88
CA LEU A 493 -18.15 1.33 -13.68
C LEU A 493 -18.03 1.86 -15.11
N LEU A 494 -17.54 3.08 -15.33
CA LEU A 494 -17.32 3.61 -16.70
C LEU A 494 -16.37 2.73 -17.52
N ALA A 495 -15.36 2.10 -16.90
CA ALA A 495 -14.49 1.16 -17.59
C ALA A 495 -15.24 -0.13 -17.96
N GLN A 496 -16.08 -0.64 -17.07
CA GLN A 496 -16.92 -1.83 -17.32
C GLN A 496 -18.00 -1.56 -18.38
N LEU A 497 -18.57 -0.35 -18.43
CA LEU A 497 -19.54 0.04 -19.45
C LEU A 497 -18.99 -0.01 -20.89
N GLN A 498 -17.68 -0.16 -21.09
CA GLN A 498 -17.05 -0.29 -22.41
C GLN A 498 -17.06 -1.73 -22.97
N ASP A 499 -17.55 -2.72 -22.22
CA ASP A 499 -17.60 -4.14 -22.61
C ASP A 499 -19.01 -4.72 -22.43
N TRP A 500 -19.56 -5.29 -23.52
CA TRP A 500 -20.86 -5.96 -23.54
C TRP A 500 -21.02 -7.03 -22.44
N THR A 501 -19.94 -7.73 -22.08
CA THR A 501 -20.00 -8.82 -21.08
C THR A 501 -20.22 -8.31 -19.66
N THR A 502 -19.80 -7.08 -19.36
CA THR A 502 -19.91 -6.47 -18.02
C THR A 502 -20.95 -5.36 -17.96
N LEU A 503 -21.47 -4.92 -19.11
CA LEU A 503 -22.43 -3.81 -19.25
C LEU A 503 -23.66 -3.95 -18.35
N ASP A 504 -24.35 -5.10 -18.34
CA ASP A 504 -25.60 -5.25 -17.56
C ASP A 504 -25.35 -5.22 -16.04
N ALA A 505 -24.27 -5.87 -15.59
CA ALA A 505 -23.85 -5.84 -14.20
C ALA A 505 -23.45 -4.42 -13.77
N ALA A 506 -22.70 -3.72 -14.63
CA ALA A 506 -22.28 -2.34 -14.39
C ALA A 506 -23.46 -1.37 -14.35
N LEU A 507 -24.44 -1.48 -15.26
CA LEU A 507 -25.68 -0.69 -15.25
C LEU A 507 -26.51 -0.94 -13.99
N THR A 508 -26.66 -2.21 -13.59
CA THR A 508 -27.39 -2.58 -12.38
C THR A 508 -26.74 -1.95 -11.14
N ARG A 509 -25.41 -2.06 -11.04
CA ARG A 509 -24.63 -1.45 -9.96
C ARG A 509 -24.67 0.08 -10.00
N TRP A 510 -24.70 0.68 -11.19
CA TRP A 510 -24.82 2.14 -11.37
C TRP A 510 -26.13 2.67 -10.77
N HIS A 511 -27.24 2.00 -11.07
CA HIS A 511 -28.56 2.37 -10.54
C HIS A 511 -28.68 2.10 -9.04
N SER A 512 -28.22 0.94 -8.54
CA SER A 512 -28.31 0.62 -7.12
C SER A 512 -27.55 1.62 -6.24
N GLU A 513 -26.42 2.12 -6.74
CA GLU A 513 -25.57 3.10 -6.08
C GLU A 513 -26.02 4.56 -6.31
N ARG A 514 -27.15 4.75 -7.02
CA ARG A 514 -27.78 6.05 -7.31
C ARG A 514 -26.79 7.10 -7.82
N LEU A 515 -25.91 6.68 -8.73
CA LEU A 515 -24.86 7.56 -9.26
C LEU A 515 -25.44 8.70 -10.09
N GLY A 516 -26.62 8.51 -10.68
CA GLY A 516 -27.30 9.47 -11.55
C GLY A 516 -26.58 9.64 -12.90
N PHE A 517 -26.99 10.63 -13.68
CA PHE A 517 -26.36 10.94 -14.96
C PHE A 517 -25.17 11.90 -14.76
N THR A 518 -23.93 11.40 -14.91
CA THR A 518 -22.73 12.19 -14.61
C THR A 518 -22.18 12.90 -15.86
N PRO A 519 -21.34 13.95 -15.70
CA PRO A 519 -20.71 14.64 -16.83
C PRO A 519 -19.92 13.72 -17.77
N ARG A 520 -19.36 12.62 -17.27
CA ARG A 520 -18.64 11.63 -18.09
C ARG A 520 -19.57 10.82 -18.99
N LEU A 521 -20.81 10.54 -18.54
CA LEU A 521 -21.82 9.93 -19.41
C LEU A 521 -22.28 10.90 -20.51
N VAL A 522 -22.27 12.21 -20.25
CA VAL A 522 -22.52 13.23 -21.29
C VAL A 522 -21.44 13.17 -22.37
N GLU A 523 -20.17 12.99 -21.98
CA GLU A 523 -19.06 12.84 -22.93
C GLU A 523 -19.25 11.60 -23.83
N LEU A 524 -19.75 10.49 -23.28
CA LEU A 524 -20.07 9.28 -24.06
C LEU A 524 -21.22 9.46 -25.06
N LEU A 525 -22.12 10.42 -24.83
CA LEU A 525 -23.20 10.79 -25.75
C LEU A 525 -22.78 11.82 -26.80
N ASP A 526 -21.55 12.34 -26.81
CA ASP A 526 -21.16 13.36 -27.77
C ASP A 526 -21.16 12.79 -29.20
N PRO A 527 -22.06 13.24 -30.11
CA PRO A 527 -22.15 12.71 -31.47
C PRO A 527 -20.94 13.09 -32.34
N ARG A 528 -20.03 13.95 -31.84
CA ARG A 528 -18.76 14.26 -32.53
C ARG A 528 -17.73 13.15 -32.38
N GLN A 529 -17.99 12.12 -31.57
CA GLN A 529 -17.16 10.93 -31.52
C GLN A 529 -17.23 10.20 -32.87
N ARG A 530 -16.11 10.13 -33.58
CA ARG A 530 -16.03 9.52 -34.93
C ARG A 530 -16.29 8.01 -34.93
N ASP A 531 -16.08 7.37 -33.78
CA ASP A 531 -16.25 5.92 -33.58
C ASP A 531 -16.64 5.68 -32.11
N PRO A 532 -17.92 5.87 -31.75
CA PRO A 532 -18.36 5.68 -30.37
C PRO A 532 -18.22 4.19 -29.98
N ASN A 533 -17.72 3.91 -28.78
CA ASN A 533 -17.74 2.55 -28.24
C ASN A 533 -19.20 2.11 -28.05
N PRO A 534 -19.69 1.07 -28.77
CA PRO A 534 -21.12 0.73 -28.77
C PRO A 534 -21.69 0.39 -27.37
N PRO A 535 -21.06 -0.47 -26.55
CA PRO A 535 -21.49 -0.69 -25.16
C PRO A 535 -21.63 0.60 -24.34
N ALA A 536 -20.64 1.49 -24.43
CA ALA A 536 -20.61 2.72 -23.65
C ALA A 536 -21.70 3.70 -24.11
N LEU A 537 -21.95 3.78 -25.43
CA LEU A 537 -23.05 4.56 -26.00
C LEU A 537 -24.41 4.02 -25.57
N THR A 538 -24.61 2.70 -25.62
CA THR A 538 -25.82 2.02 -25.12
C THR A 538 -26.05 2.31 -23.65
N ALA A 539 -25.00 2.24 -22.81
CA ALA A 539 -25.08 2.57 -21.40
C ALA A 539 -25.56 4.02 -21.18
N ALA A 540 -24.95 4.96 -21.88
CA ALA A 540 -25.27 6.37 -21.74
C ALA A 540 -26.69 6.68 -22.22
N MET A 541 -27.17 6.07 -23.31
CA MET A 541 -28.57 6.19 -23.75
C MET A 541 -29.54 5.56 -22.75
N THR A 542 -29.20 4.40 -22.17
CA THR A 542 -30.06 3.71 -21.19
C THR A 542 -30.22 4.52 -19.90
N LEU A 543 -29.16 5.20 -19.46
CA LEU A 543 -29.16 6.04 -18.25
C LEU A 543 -29.71 7.46 -18.49
N SER A 544 -29.71 7.94 -19.73
CA SER A 544 -30.11 9.31 -20.06
C SER A 544 -31.53 9.73 -19.68
N PRO A 545 -32.57 8.86 -19.62
CA PRO A 545 -33.89 9.26 -19.16
C PRO A 545 -33.91 9.75 -17.70
N GLU A 546 -32.89 9.40 -16.90
CA GLU A 546 -32.72 9.91 -15.54
C GLU A 546 -32.22 11.36 -15.50
N SER A 547 -31.70 11.87 -16.62
CA SER A 547 -31.13 13.22 -16.72
C SER A 547 -32.19 14.28 -17.01
N ASP A 548 -32.11 15.40 -16.29
CA ASP A 548 -32.84 16.64 -16.59
C ASP A 548 -31.98 17.64 -17.39
N ASP A 549 -30.78 17.25 -17.86
CA ASP A 549 -29.89 18.13 -18.61
C ASP A 549 -30.36 18.30 -20.07
N PRO A 550 -30.69 19.53 -20.53
CA PRO A 550 -31.15 19.77 -21.91
C PRO A 550 -30.10 19.42 -22.97
N ARG A 551 -28.81 19.38 -22.63
CA ARG A 551 -27.74 18.96 -23.54
C ARG A 551 -27.87 17.48 -23.92
N VAL A 552 -28.25 16.65 -22.95
CA VAL A 552 -28.46 15.21 -23.15
C VAL A 552 -29.59 14.98 -24.14
N ARG A 553 -30.70 15.70 -23.99
CA ARG A 553 -31.80 15.66 -24.97
C ARG A 553 -31.32 15.98 -26.39
N ARG A 554 -30.60 17.10 -26.57
CA ARG A 554 -30.08 17.50 -27.89
C ARG A 554 -29.13 16.44 -28.47
N MET A 555 -28.30 15.82 -27.65
CA MET A 555 -27.41 14.73 -28.10
C MET A 555 -28.21 13.50 -28.55
N LEU A 556 -29.25 13.11 -27.82
CA LEU A 556 -30.12 12.01 -28.21
C LEU A 556 -30.90 12.33 -29.49
N GLU A 557 -31.35 13.57 -29.70
CA GLU A 557 -31.98 14.02 -30.96
C GLU A 557 -30.99 13.83 -32.14
N LEU A 558 -29.73 14.21 -31.96
CA LEU A 558 -28.70 14.00 -32.99
C LEU A 558 -28.43 12.52 -33.27
N TRP A 559 -28.39 11.66 -32.25
CA TRP A 559 -28.27 10.20 -32.44
C TRP A 559 -29.51 9.57 -33.05
N ALA A 560 -30.70 10.09 -32.76
CA ALA A 560 -31.97 9.63 -33.33
C ALA A 560 -32.04 9.90 -34.85
N ASP A 561 -31.35 10.94 -35.32
CA ASP A 561 -31.26 11.35 -36.72
C ASP A 561 -30.00 10.84 -37.44
N ALA A 562 -29.08 10.17 -36.73
CA ALA A 562 -27.83 9.65 -37.28
C ALA A 562 -28.09 8.42 -38.18
N THR A 563 -28.12 8.65 -39.50
CA THR A 563 -28.40 7.62 -40.52
C THR A 563 -27.16 6.80 -40.92
N ASP A 564 -25.97 7.27 -40.56
CA ASP A 564 -24.67 6.62 -40.78
C ASP A 564 -24.33 5.57 -39.71
N GLN A 565 -25.18 5.43 -38.70
CA GLN A 565 -24.99 4.53 -37.56
C GLN A 565 -25.89 3.29 -37.69
N PRO A 566 -25.58 2.19 -36.96
CA PRO A 566 -26.47 1.04 -36.89
C PRO A 566 -27.90 1.44 -36.48
N ALA A 567 -28.92 0.87 -37.11
CA ALA A 567 -30.33 1.25 -36.90
C ALA A 567 -30.77 1.20 -35.43
N TRP A 568 -30.16 0.32 -34.62
CA TRP A 568 -30.44 0.23 -33.19
C TRP A 568 -30.04 1.48 -32.41
N VAL A 569 -29.03 2.24 -32.86
CA VAL A 569 -28.57 3.46 -32.19
C VAL A 569 -29.67 4.52 -32.23
N ALA A 570 -30.20 4.79 -33.43
CA ALA A 570 -31.31 5.72 -33.62
C ALA A 570 -32.56 5.24 -32.87
N ALA A 571 -32.85 3.94 -32.90
CA ALA A 571 -33.96 3.34 -32.17
C ALA A 571 -33.86 3.52 -30.64
N LEU A 572 -32.69 3.25 -30.06
CA LEU A 572 -32.45 3.39 -28.63
C LEU A 572 -32.47 4.85 -28.21
N ALA A 573 -31.90 5.75 -29.02
CA ALA A 573 -31.94 7.19 -28.79
C ALA A 573 -33.38 7.73 -28.75
N LYS A 574 -34.22 7.33 -29.72
CA LYS A 574 -35.66 7.69 -29.72
C LYS A 574 -36.40 7.10 -28.53
N THR A 575 -36.09 5.86 -28.15
CA THR A 575 -36.66 5.23 -26.95
C THR A 575 -36.28 6.01 -25.68
N ALA A 576 -35.03 6.42 -25.55
CA ALA A 576 -34.54 7.23 -24.43
C ALA A 576 -35.16 8.64 -24.39
N LEU A 577 -35.33 9.29 -25.55
CA LEU A 577 -36.05 10.56 -25.67
C LEU A 577 -37.49 10.43 -25.18
N ALA A 578 -38.20 9.41 -25.69
CA ALA A 578 -39.57 9.15 -25.30
C ALA A 578 -39.69 8.89 -23.80
N ALA A 579 -38.79 8.10 -23.22
CA ALA A 579 -38.73 7.86 -21.78
C ALA A 579 -38.55 9.15 -20.97
N GLY A 580 -37.62 10.02 -21.37
CA GLY A 580 -37.44 11.32 -20.73
C GLY A 580 -38.70 12.20 -20.82
N ASP A 581 -39.43 12.16 -21.94
CA ASP A 581 -40.65 12.94 -22.13
C ASP A 581 -41.85 12.41 -21.33
N PHE A 582 -42.05 11.09 -21.29
CA PHE A 582 -43.06 10.47 -20.44
C PHE A 582 -42.81 10.76 -18.96
N ARG A 583 -41.55 10.69 -18.52
CA ARG A 583 -41.15 11.02 -17.14
C ARG A 583 -41.46 12.48 -16.77
N ARG A 584 -41.35 13.40 -17.73
CA ARG A 584 -41.74 14.82 -17.58
C ARG A 584 -43.25 15.06 -17.71
N GLY A 585 -44.05 14.03 -17.95
CA GLY A 585 -45.50 14.13 -18.11
C GLY A 585 -45.93 14.73 -19.45
N SER A 586 -45.03 14.81 -20.44
CA SER A 586 -45.40 15.24 -21.79
C SER A 586 -46.34 14.22 -22.43
N ARG A 587 -47.40 14.68 -23.07
CA ARG A 587 -48.37 13.82 -23.80
C ARG A 587 -48.13 13.80 -25.30
N ASP A 588 -47.41 14.80 -25.83
CA ASP A 588 -47.10 14.95 -27.25
C ASP A 588 -45.79 14.23 -27.62
N VAL A 589 -45.52 13.11 -26.96
CA VAL A 589 -44.26 12.40 -27.12
C VAL A 589 -44.27 11.69 -28.46
N ALA A 590 -43.25 11.97 -29.28
CA ALA A 590 -42.91 11.13 -30.42
C ALA A 590 -42.47 9.76 -29.90
N TRP A 591 -43.45 8.89 -29.63
CA TRP A 591 -43.20 7.47 -29.57
C TRP A 591 -42.55 7.08 -30.90
N PRO A 592 -41.47 6.30 -30.90
CA PRO A 592 -40.81 5.92 -32.14
C PRO A 592 -41.68 4.96 -32.95
N ASP A 593 -42.63 5.52 -33.68
CA ASP A 593 -43.44 4.79 -34.65
C ASP A 593 -42.51 4.22 -35.73
N GLY A 594 -42.70 2.93 -36.05
CA GLY A 594 -41.91 2.27 -37.10
C GLY A 594 -40.47 1.93 -36.70
N LEU A 595 -40.19 1.64 -35.42
CA LEU A 595 -38.93 1.03 -34.99
C LEU A 595 -38.62 -0.22 -35.81
N GLN A 596 -37.67 -0.10 -36.74
CA GLN A 596 -37.08 -1.25 -37.43
C GLN A 596 -35.85 -1.69 -36.65
N LEU A 597 -36.02 -2.77 -35.87
CA LEU A 597 -34.94 -3.41 -35.13
C LEU A 597 -34.70 -4.80 -35.69
N ASP A 598 -33.42 -5.14 -35.86
CA ASP A 598 -33.01 -6.50 -36.18
C ASP A 598 -33.21 -7.39 -34.93
N LEU A 599 -34.22 -8.25 -34.99
CA LEU A 599 -34.59 -9.16 -33.89
C LEU A 599 -33.47 -10.14 -33.55
N GLN A 600 -32.66 -10.54 -34.53
CA GLN A 600 -31.56 -11.47 -34.30
C GLN A 600 -30.45 -10.79 -33.50
N MET A 601 -30.03 -9.59 -33.91
CA MET A 601 -29.04 -8.79 -33.19
C MET A 601 -29.49 -8.50 -31.74
N LEU A 602 -30.77 -8.19 -31.51
CA LEU A 602 -31.30 -8.00 -30.16
C LEU A 602 -31.25 -9.29 -29.33
N ALA A 603 -31.50 -10.45 -29.94
CA ALA A 603 -31.40 -11.74 -29.28
C ALA A 603 -29.95 -12.13 -28.94
N GLU A 604 -28.99 -11.68 -29.73
CA GLU A 604 -27.55 -11.84 -29.48
C GLU A 604 -26.99 -10.91 -28.39
N GLY A 605 -27.79 -9.95 -27.91
CA GLY A 605 -27.43 -9.11 -26.76
C GLY A 605 -26.58 -7.88 -27.09
N ARG A 606 -26.53 -7.42 -28.36
CA ARG A 606 -25.63 -6.34 -28.79
C ARG A 606 -26.32 -5.25 -29.64
N PRO A 607 -27.15 -4.37 -29.05
CA PRO A 607 -27.64 -4.38 -27.67
C PRO A 607 -28.78 -5.39 -27.46
N GLY A 608 -28.92 -5.93 -26.25
CA GLY A 608 -30.07 -6.78 -25.88
C GLY A 608 -31.38 -6.02 -25.66
N TYR A 609 -32.50 -6.76 -25.65
CA TYR A 609 -33.83 -6.24 -25.30
C TYR A 609 -33.86 -5.52 -23.94
N ASP A 610 -33.02 -5.95 -22.99
CA ASP A 610 -32.93 -5.40 -21.64
C ASP A 610 -32.56 -3.90 -21.62
N HIS A 611 -31.76 -3.41 -22.57
CA HIS A 611 -31.38 -1.98 -22.61
C HIS A 611 -32.56 -1.08 -23.03
N PHE A 612 -33.33 -1.52 -24.02
CA PHE A 612 -34.58 -0.85 -24.40
C PHE A 612 -35.60 -0.92 -23.27
N ALA A 613 -35.73 -2.08 -22.63
CA ALA A 613 -36.63 -2.27 -21.50
C ALA A 613 -36.29 -1.33 -20.33
N ARG A 614 -35.01 -1.21 -19.95
CA ARG A 614 -34.56 -0.28 -18.92
C ARG A 614 -34.92 1.18 -19.23
N ALA A 615 -34.77 1.61 -20.48
CA ALA A 615 -35.19 2.95 -20.92
C ALA A 615 -36.71 3.11 -20.82
N VAL A 616 -37.50 2.12 -21.27
CA VAL A 616 -38.97 2.13 -21.16
C VAL A 616 -39.42 2.21 -19.69
N VAL A 617 -38.81 1.42 -18.80
CA VAL A 617 -39.11 1.43 -17.37
C VAL A 617 -38.77 2.79 -16.75
N ALA A 618 -37.69 3.44 -17.20
CA ALA A 618 -37.34 4.79 -16.75
C ALA A 618 -38.37 5.87 -17.17
N GLY A 619 -39.14 5.64 -18.24
CA GLY A 619 -40.28 6.47 -18.63
C GLY A 619 -41.54 6.26 -17.79
N GLY A 620 -41.56 5.26 -16.90
CA GLY A 620 -42.65 4.99 -15.97
C GLY A 620 -43.87 4.29 -16.58
N GLU A 621 -44.93 4.15 -15.77
CA GLU A 621 -46.11 3.35 -16.08
C GLU A 621 -46.84 3.82 -17.36
N ALA A 622 -46.85 5.13 -17.62
CA ALA A 622 -47.48 5.70 -18.82
C ALA A 622 -46.80 5.21 -20.11
N MET A 623 -45.47 5.13 -20.12
CA MET A 623 -44.71 4.63 -21.27
C MET A 623 -44.91 3.13 -21.45
N ILE A 624 -44.96 2.37 -20.35
CA ILE A 624 -45.26 0.92 -20.39
C ILE A 624 -46.66 0.67 -20.95
N LYS A 625 -47.66 1.45 -20.53
CA LYS A 625 -49.03 1.39 -21.09
C LYS A 625 -49.05 1.71 -22.58
N ARG A 626 -48.27 2.72 -23.02
CA ARG A 626 -48.14 3.05 -24.44
C ARG A 626 -47.53 1.90 -25.25
N LEU A 627 -46.43 1.30 -24.76
CA LEU A 627 -45.81 0.13 -25.39
C LEU A 627 -46.78 -1.05 -25.55
N LYS A 628 -47.63 -1.30 -24.53
CA LYS A 628 -48.66 -2.35 -24.58
C LYS A 628 -49.73 -2.08 -25.65
N ALA A 629 -50.11 -0.81 -25.83
CA ALA A 629 -51.14 -0.40 -26.77
C ALA A 629 -50.63 -0.23 -28.22
N ASP A 630 -49.32 -0.14 -28.41
CA ASP A 630 -48.73 0.12 -29.72
C ASP A 630 -48.88 -1.09 -30.65
N THR A 631 -49.62 -0.91 -31.75
CA THR A 631 -49.86 -1.92 -32.78
C THR A 631 -48.96 -1.74 -34.01
N SER A 632 -48.14 -0.68 -34.04
CA SER A 632 -47.19 -0.41 -35.13
C SER A 632 -45.93 -1.29 -35.07
N LEU A 633 -45.57 -1.78 -33.87
CA LEU A 633 -44.46 -2.71 -33.69
C LEU A 633 -44.80 -4.12 -34.17
N PRO A 634 -43.85 -4.84 -34.78
CA PRO A 634 -43.98 -6.27 -35.00
C PRO A 634 -44.38 -6.99 -33.70
N ILE A 635 -45.37 -7.89 -33.78
CA ILE A 635 -45.94 -8.58 -32.61
C ILE A 635 -44.83 -9.25 -31.78
N GLU A 636 -43.84 -9.85 -32.44
CA GLU A 636 -42.72 -10.51 -31.80
C GLU A 636 -41.84 -9.52 -31.02
N LEU A 637 -41.44 -8.42 -31.66
CA LEU A 637 -40.63 -7.36 -31.03
C LEU A 637 -41.32 -6.83 -29.77
N ARG A 638 -42.61 -6.50 -29.89
CA ARG A 638 -43.41 -5.99 -28.78
C ARG A 638 -43.48 -7.00 -27.65
N ARG A 639 -43.68 -8.29 -27.95
CA ARG A 639 -43.74 -9.37 -26.94
C ARG A 639 -42.41 -9.50 -26.18
N GLN A 640 -41.28 -9.52 -26.88
CA GLN A 640 -39.95 -9.64 -26.27
C GLN A 640 -39.61 -8.41 -25.42
N LEU A 641 -39.89 -7.20 -25.92
CA LEU A 641 -39.71 -5.96 -25.16
C LEU A 641 -40.56 -5.93 -23.89
N LEU A 642 -41.85 -6.34 -23.97
CA LEU A 642 -42.71 -6.41 -22.78
C LEU A 642 -42.21 -7.44 -21.77
N SER A 643 -41.72 -8.59 -22.22
CA SER A 643 -41.10 -9.60 -21.34
C SER A 643 -39.86 -9.04 -20.63
N ALA A 644 -38.99 -8.33 -21.35
CA ALA A 644 -37.81 -7.68 -20.77
C ALA A 644 -38.17 -6.54 -19.81
N VAL A 645 -39.22 -5.76 -20.11
CA VAL A 645 -39.77 -4.72 -19.21
C VAL A 645 -40.29 -5.35 -17.92
N GLU A 646 -41.05 -6.44 -17.99
CA GLU A 646 -41.54 -7.15 -16.80
C GLU A 646 -40.38 -7.69 -15.95
N HIS A 647 -39.33 -8.20 -16.60
CA HIS A 647 -38.12 -8.65 -15.92
C HIS A 647 -37.39 -7.51 -15.19
N ASP A 648 -37.20 -6.35 -15.82
CA ASP A 648 -36.54 -5.19 -15.19
C ASP A 648 -37.38 -4.59 -14.06
N VAL A 649 -38.72 -4.52 -14.20
CA VAL A 649 -39.62 -4.08 -13.12
C VAL A 649 -39.48 -4.98 -11.90
N ARG A 650 -39.55 -6.30 -12.06
CA ARG A 650 -39.36 -7.25 -10.95
C ARG A 650 -37.98 -7.10 -10.31
N ARG A 651 -36.93 -6.94 -11.12
CA ARG A 651 -35.55 -6.74 -10.64
C ARG A 651 -35.42 -5.50 -9.75
N ARG A 652 -36.13 -4.41 -10.08
CA ARG A 652 -36.15 -3.18 -9.27
C ARG A 652 -37.00 -3.30 -8.00
N GLU A 653 -38.13 -4.00 -8.07
CA GLU A 653 -39.05 -4.16 -6.93
C GLU A 653 -38.51 -5.06 -5.83
N PHE A 654 -37.93 -6.20 -6.20
CA PHE A 654 -37.49 -7.21 -5.22
C PHE A 654 -36.04 -7.05 -4.79
N GLY A 655 -35.32 -6.07 -5.35
CA GLY A 655 -33.86 -6.05 -5.31
C GLY A 655 -33.29 -7.28 -6.03
N ASN A 656 -31.99 -7.29 -6.29
CA ASN A 656 -31.34 -8.52 -6.72
C ASN A 656 -31.28 -9.45 -5.49
N PRO A 657 -31.84 -10.68 -5.53
CA PRO A 657 -31.60 -11.65 -4.47
C PRO A 657 -30.12 -12.00 -4.31
#